data_AF-A0A954XD60-F1
#
_entry.id   AF-A0A954XD60-F1
#
_cell.length_a   1.000
_cell.length_b   1.000
_cell.length_c   1.000
_cell.angle_alpha   90.00
_cell.angle_beta   90.00
_cell.angle_gamma   90.00
#
_symmetry.space_group_name_H-M   'P 1'
#
loop_
_entity.id
_entity.type
_entity.pdbx_description
1 polymer ?
#
loop_
_entity_poly.entity_id
_entity_poly.type
_entity_poly.pdbx_seq_one_letter_code
_entity_poly.pdbx_strand_id
1 'polypeptide(L)'
;DAFNSPRKVQNLWSDGLEQNYNFKNVRRFDRCTTCHQAMEKTLPGTADKPAYVDESLVTFVIDPESADEDGKASNVGEILGLAIDNFLGVGLEDRGLLDHDDVTISFIVPDSLAAKARQKPEVSGDTNLTATQLRESLFNPNINAFSAVTASSEVGVPGLLVGDVIERIDGDPIRGRDRAIFRLQELERQGKPFEITVRRGLPEPFVSHPRLDLYVGSLSPHKVADFACTICHEGQGSATDFKWASHTPNDERQKKEWAEKYGWFDNHHWIYPMSPQRFIESTCLKCHHDVVELEPSERFPEPPAPTLTHGYNVIRKYGCYGCHEVNGYDGPDKRIGPDMRLEPQFYAAALEIANNPQSGFDNLSEEGQSLVRDLIENPENQIARHKLYQIVLEDKLADEPKLSADIHKRIAPLLKDVEVPGSLAKPGPSLRFVTDKLDDAFLYDWIREPKHFRPSTRMPQFFGLWNHLEGESKAKAQEYEPIEILGLVSYLKDRSQPFEQIQPASGISESTPEEMVDRGKILFQERGCLACHTHKDFPDATAQREAREIVQGPDLSGVADKFDPQRNPEGPAWLYTWIKRPTDYHSRTVMPDLILEPIQHRDAAGEVTMTTDPVADIVAYLMANSSVGWTPQDPVLELTAKQREALNALTLEHLTDAFYVKTAEDYLKKGIPSSRSAGLKAAELDLLVDDTDYDSGAELSDERKLIYVGKKTIAKYGCYGCHDIPGFEDAKPIGTG
;
A
#
# COMPACT_ATOMS: atom_id res chain seq x y z
N ASP A 1 -24.79 -16.38 47.12
CA ASP A 1 -23.43 -16.11 46.64
C ASP A 1 -23.45 -14.77 45.92
N ALA A 2 -23.03 -13.70 46.62
CA ALA A 2 -23.21 -12.31 46.20
C ALA A 2 -22.00 -11.75 45.41
N PHE A 3 -20.98 -12.58 45.14
CA PHE A 3 -19.68 -12.14 44.64
C PHE A 3 -19.22 -12.86 43.35
N ASN A 4 -20.15 -13.30 42.50
CA ASN A 4 -19.86 -13.96 41.22
C ASN A 4 -18.75 -15.03 41.33
N SER A 5 -19.11 -16.23 41.79
CA SER A 5 -18.20 -17.39 41.78
C SER A 5 -17.45 -17.50 40.45
N PRO A 6 -16.12 -17.75 40.45
CA PRO A 6 -15.32 -17.95 39.24
C PRO A 6 -15.75 -19.19 38.43
N ARG A 7 -16.72 -19.97 38.95
CA ARG A 7 -17.32 -21.15 38.29
C ARG A 7 -18.66 -20.85 37.63
N LYS A 8 -19.17 -19.62 37.72
CA LYS A 8 -20.45 -19.24 37.12
C LYS A 8 -20.22 -18.80 35.68
N VAL A 9 -20.90 -19.47 34.75
CA VAL A 9 -20.92 -19.07 33.33
C VAL A 9 -21.49 -17.65 33.21
N GLN A 10 -20.72 -16.78 32.56
CA GLN A 10 -21.17 -15.45 32.17
C GLN A 10 -21.68 -15.49 30.74
N ASN A 11 -22.79 -14.81 30.48
CA ASN A 11 -23.38 -14.72 29.14
C ASN A 11 -23.49 -13.23 28.77
N LEU A 12 -22.81 -12.84 27.71
CA LEU A 12 -22.91 -11.52 27.10
C LEU A 12 -23.61 -11.62 25.75
N TRP A 13 -24.29 -10.52 25.41
CA TRP A 13 -25.04 -10.37 24.17
C TRP A 13 -24.75 -8.97 23.63
N SER A 14 -24.38 -8.87 22.36
CA SER A 14 -24.27 -7.59 21.68
C SER A 14 -25.61 -7.25 21.04
N ASP A 15 -26.22 -6.13 21.44
CA ASP A 15 -27.48 -5.69 20.84
C ASP A 15 -27.24 -5.10 19.45
N GLY A 16 -28.05 -5.51 18.46
CA GLY A 16 -27.95 -5.05 17.07
C GLY A 16 -26.81 -5.66 16.25
N LEU A 17 -25.90 -6.43 16.86
CA LEU A 17 -24.81 -7.12 16.17
C LEU A 17 -25.13 -8.60 16.02
N GLU A 18 -25.60 -8.97 14.83
CA GLU A 18 -25.98 -10.34 14.48
C GLU A 18 -24.91 -11.03 13.62
N GLN A 19 -25.00 -12.36 13.52
CA GLN A 19 -24.18 -13.21 12.67
C GLN A 19 -25.10 -14.01 11.74
N ASN A 20 -24.76 -14.07 10.45
CA ASN A 20 -25.57 -14.73 9.45
C ASN A 20 -25.23 -16.22 9.34
N TYR A 21 -26.13 -17.11 9.75
CA TYR A 21 -25.99 -18.55 9.54
C TYR A 21 -26.70 -18.99 8.26
N ASN A 22 -26.22 -18.50 7.11
CA ASN A 22 -26.75 -18.67 5.75
C ASN A 22 -28.18 -18.15 5.52
N PHE A 23 -29.15 -18.57 6.33
CA PHE A 23 -30.58 -18.33 6.16
C PHE A 23 -31.21 -17.54 7.30
N LYS A 24 -30.44 -17.23 8.36
CA LYS A 24 -30.96 -16.55 9.53
C LYS A 24 -29.85 -15.78 10.24
N ASN A 25 -30.12 -14.51 10.50
CA ASN A 25 -29.31 -13.73 11.42
C ASN A 25 -29.66 -14.11 12.86
N VAL A 26 -28.63 -14.39 13.64
CA VAL A 26 -28.74 -14.74 15.05
C VAL A 26 -27.89 -13.75 15.83
N ARG A 27 -28.40 -13.27 16.97
CA ARG A 27 -27.62 -12.43 17.88
C ARG A 27 -26.30 -13.11 18.22
N ARG A 28 -25.20 -12.34 18.20
CA ARG A 28 -23.91 -12.85 18.67
C ARG A 28 -24.01 -13.15 20.17
N PHE A 29 -23.58 -14.35 20.52
CA PHE A 29 -23.64 -14.89 21.86
C PHE A 29 -22.22 -15.15 22.35
N ASP A 30 -21.92 -14.76 23.58
CA ASP A 30 -20.55 -14.76 24.08
C ASP A 30 -20.45 -15.21 25.55
N ARG A 31 -19.54 -16.15 25.80
CA ARG A 31 -19.18 -16.68 27.12
C ARG A 31 -17.68 -16.61 27.38
N CYS A 32 -16.90 -15.92 26.56
CA CYS A 32 -15.44 -15.83 26.66
C CYS A 32 -15.01 -15.30 28.03
N THR A 33 -15.80 -14.39 28.62
CA THR A 33 -15.57 -13.82 29.96
C THR A 33 -15.71 -14.84 31.10
N THR A 34 -16.24 -16.03 30.82
CA THR A 34 -16.23 -17.16 31.76
C THR A 34 -14.80 -17.62 32.04
N CYS A 35 -13.92 -17.59 31.03
CA CYS A 35 -12.52 -17.97 31.12
C CYS A 35 -11.61 -16.74 31.28
N HIS A 36 -11.80 -15.69 30.47
CA HIS A 36 -11.00 -14.46 30.47
C HIS A 36 -11.48 -13.45 31.52
N GLN A 37 -11.48 -13.86 32.79
CA GLN A 37 -12.06 -13.07 33.89
C GLN A 37 -11.25 -11.82 34.26
N ALA A 38 -9.97 -11.80 33.86
CA ALA A 38 -9.04 -10.72 34.15
C ALA A 38 -9.05 -9.60 33.08
N MET A 39 -9.72 -9.80 31.94
CA MET A 39 -9.59 -8.94 30.77
C MET A 39 -9.88 -7.46 31.02
N GLU A 40 -10.79 -7.11 31.94
CA GLU A 40 -11.15 -5.71 32.28
C GLU A 40 -10.34 -5.12 33.45
N LYS A 41 -9.41 -5.89 34.03
CA LYS A 41 -8.68 -5.46 35.23
C LYS A 41 -7.62 -4.41 34.86
N THR A 42 -7.68 -3.25 35.51
CA THR A 42 -6.70 -2.18 35.38
C THR A 42 -5.68 -2.20 36.52
N LEU A 43 -4.48 -1.70 36.23
CA LEU A 43 -3.47 -1.46 37.24
C LEU A 43 -4.04 -0.47 38.27
N PRO A 44 -3.90 -0.72 39.58
CA PRO A 44 -4.43 0.16 40.62
C PRO A 44 -3.98 1.62 40.42
N GLY A 45 -4.95 2.56 40.46
CA GLY A 45 -4.68 3.98 40.26
C GLY A 45 -4.67 4.44 38.80
N THR A 46 -4.85 3.53 37.85
CA THR A 46 -4.97 3.84 36.41
C THR A 46 -6.37 3.49 35.90
N ALA A 47 -6.78 4.14 34.82
CA ALA A 47 -8.09 3.89 34.21
C ALA A 47 -8.03 2.88 33.04
N ASP A 48 -6.86 2.68 32.46
CA ASP A 48 -6.66 2.03 31.17
C ASP A 48 -5.37 1.20 31.06
N LYS A 49 -4.48 1.23 32.05
CA LYS A 49 -3.30 0.35 32.04
C LYS A 49 -3.70 -1.05 32.47
N PRO A 50 -3.31 -2.11 31.75
CA PRO A 50 -3.64 -3.49 32.12
C PRO A 50 -3.05 -3.87 33.48
N ALA A 51 -3.84 -4.53 34.32
CA ALA A 51 -3.36 -5.07 35.60
C ALA A 51 -2.42 -6.26 35.41
N TYR A 52 -2.72 -7.10 34.43
CA TYR A 52 -1.99 -8.32 34.12
C TYR A 52 -1.60 -8.31 32.65
N VAL A 53 -0.30 -8.29 32.38
CA VAL A 53 0.24 -8.29 31.01
C VAL A 53 0.53 -9.70 30.54
N ASP A 54 0.55 -9.88 29.21
CA ASP A 54 0.91 -11.14 28.57
C ASP A 54 2.34 -11.58 28.94
N GLU A 55 2.57 -12.89 28.97
CA GLU A 55 3.85 -13.44 29.41
C GLU A 55 4.95 -13.22 28.36
N SER A 56 6.09 -12.68 28.78
CA SER A 56 7.28 -12.53 27.94
C SER A 56 8.53 -13.05 28.65
N LEU A 57 9.48 -13.56 27.87
CA LEU A 57 10.78 -13.98 28.40
C LEU A 57 11.72 -12.78 28.41
N VAL A 58 12.21 -12.42 29.59
CA VAL A 58 13.14 -11.31 29.78
C VAL A 58 14.42 -11.85 30.37
N THR A 59 15.56 -11.55 29.74
CA THR A 59 16.87 -11.97 30.25
C THR A 59 17.56 -10.81 30.96
N PHE A 60 18.07 -11.08 32.16
CA PHE A 60 18.80 -10.14 32.99
C PHE A 60 20.24 -10.61 33.19
N VAL A 61 21.18 -9.68 33.13
CA VAL A 61 22.58 -9.87 33.50
C VAL A 61 22.76 -9.39 34.93
N ILE A 62 23.26 -10.28 35.77
CA ILE A 62 23.56 -10.01 37.17
C ILE A 62 25.06 -9.93 37.33
N ASP A 63 25.53 -8.82 37.87
CA ASP A 63 26.95 -8.53 38.09
C ASP A 63 27.26 -8.53 39.59
N PRO A 64 27.88 -9.59 40.13
CA PRO A 64 28.20 -9.69 41.55
C PRO A 64 29.12 -8.57 42.07
N GLU A 65 29.90 -7.92 41.20
CA GLU A 65 30.80 -6.83 41.58
C GLU A 65 30.08 -5.49 41.77
N SER A 66 28.83 -5.36 41.33
CA SER A 66 28.01 -4.16 41.52
C SER A 66 27.29 -4.09 42.88
N ALA A 67 27.56 -5.03 43.79
CA ALA A 67 26.98 -5.04 45.13
C ALA A 67 27.62 -3.97 46.02
N ASP A 68 26.82 -3.01 46.52
CA ASP A 68 27.28 -2.04 47.54
C ASP A 68 27.70 -2.77 48.84
N GLU A 69 28.70 -2.26 49.56
CA GLU A 69 29.20 -2.87 50.82
C GLU A 69 28.11 -3.03 51.90
N ASP A 70 27.02 -2.24 51.82
CA ASP A 70 25.87 -2.29 52.73
C ASP A 70 24.79 -3.34 52.35
N GLY A 71 24.86 -3.96 51.17
CA GLY A 71 23.86 -4.91 50.65
C GLY A 71 23.94 -6.33 51.23
N LYS A 72 25.00 -6.65 51.98
CA LYS A 72 25.25 -8.02 52.48
C LYS A 72 24.55 -8.40 53.78
N ALA A 73 23.74 -7.53 54.38
CA ALA A 73 22.97 -7.91 55.56
C ALA A 73 21.75 -7.00 55.75
N SER A 74 20.64 -7.31 55.09
CA SER A 74 19.34 -6.93 55.64
C SER A 74 18.71 -8.18 56.26
N ASN A 75 18.55 -8.18 57.58
CA ASN A 75 17.91 -9.26 58.35
C ASN A 75 16.39 -9.35 58.09
N VAL A 76 15.93 -8.88 56.92
CA VAL A 76 14.52 -8.72 56.55
C VAL A 76 13.86 -10.08 56.33
N GLY A 77 14.60 -11.06 55.79
CA GLY A 77 14.12 -12.44 55.60
C GLY A 77 13.85 -13.20 56.89
N GLU A 78 14.75 -13.07 57.88
CA GLU A 78 14.57 -13.68 59.21
C GLU A 78 13.39 -13.06 59.98
N ILE A 79 13.12 -11.76 59.78
CA ILE A 79 12.00 -11.05 60.42
C ILE A 79 10.63 -11.44 59.81
N LEU A 80 10.60 -11.79 58.53
CA LEU A 80 9.37 -12.13 57.79
C LEU A 80 9.12 -13.65 57.62
N GLY A 81 10.04 -14.50 58.10
CA GLY A 81 9.91 -15.96 57.99
C GLY A 81 10.07 -16.50 56.57
N LEU A 82 10.74 -15.75 55.68
CA LEU A 82 10.96 -16.11 54.27
C LEU A 82 12.37 -16.68 54.08
N ALA A 83 12.48 -17.76 53.31
CA ALA A 83 13.77 -18.30 52.89
C ALA A 83 14.31 -17.49 51.71
N ILE A 84 15.04 -16.42 52.03
CA ILE A 84 15.64 -15.49 51.07
C ILE A 84 17.00 -16.03 50.61
N ASP A 85 17.24 -16.01 49.29
CA ASP A 85 18.59 -16.10 48.75
C ASP A 85 19.31 -14.78 49.07
N ASN A 86 20.18 -14.81 50.08
CA ASN A 86 20.86 -13.61 50.59
C ASN A 86 21.82 -12.99 49.57
N PHE A 87 22.26 -13.74 48.56
CA PHE A 87 23.17 -13.26 47.53
C PHE A 87 22.44 -12.39 46.52
N LEU A 88 21.32 -12.87 46.00
CA LEU A 88 20.55 -12.12 45.01
C LEU A 88 19.57 -11.12 45.64
N GLY A 89 19.18 -11.35 46.89
CA GLY A 89 18.14 -10.59 47.59
C GLY A 89 16.73 -10.96 47.13
N VAL A 90 16.48 -12.22 46.77
CA VAL A 90 15.17 -12.70 46.33
C VAL A 90 14.59 -13.75 47.27
N GLY A 91 13.27 -13.70 47.50
CA GLY A 91 12.50 -14.78 48.07
C GLY A 91 11.86 -15.60 46.96
N LEU A 92 11.92 -16.94 47.07
CA LEU A 92 11.27 -17.86 46.14
C LEU A 92 10.14 -18.61 46.85
N GLU A 93 8.97 -18.72 46.21
CA GLU A 93 7.84 -19.50 46.74
C GLU A 93 8.11 -21.01 46.69
N ASP A 94 7.56 -21.74 47.66
CA ASP A 94 7.64 -23.21 47.71
C ASP A 94 6.87 -23.89 46.56
N ARG A 95 5.91 -23.18 45.95
CA ARG A 95 5.11 -23.64 44.81
C ARG A 95 4.83 -22.48 43.89
N GLY A 96 4.89 -22.72 42.59
CA GLY A 96 4.59 -21.69 41.62
C GLY A 96 3.11 -21.29 41.57
N LEU A 97 2.86 -20.13 40.96
CA LEU A 97 1.53 -19.51 40.91
C LEU A 97 0.53 -20.29 40.04
N LEU A 98 0.98 -20.86 38.92
CA LEU A 98 0.14 -21.56 37.94
C LEU A 98 0.57 -23.01 37.75
N ASP A 99 1.87 -23.26 37.53
CA ASP A 99 2.46 -24.59 37.61
C ASP A 99 3.08 -24.79 39.00
N HIS A 100 2.95 -26.00 39.54
CA HIS A 100 3.48 -26.35 40.85
C HIS A 100 5.01 -26.23 40.89
N ASP A 101 5.67 -26.58 39.79
CA ASP A 101 7.15 -26.62 39.67
C ASP A 101 7.77 -25.25 39.27
N ASP A 102 6.96 -24.22 39.03
CA ASP A 102 7.44 -22.89 38.65
C ASP A 102 8.23 -22.23 39.79
N VAL A 103 9.38 -21.64 39.45
CA VAL A 103 10.27 -20.94 40.40
C VAL A 103 9.85 -19.47 40.50
N THR A 104 8.74 -19.21 41.19
CA THR A 104 8.16 -17.87 41.32
C THR A 104 8.87 -17.03 42.39
N ILE A 105 9.23 -15.80 42.04
CA ILE A 105 9.78 -14.80 42.97
C ILE A 105 8.66 -14.22 43.82
N SER A 106 8.73 -14.40 45.14
CA SER A 106 7.76 -13.90 46.10
C SER A 106 8.14 -12.55 46.70
N PHE A 107 9.43 -12.25 46.74
CA PHE A 107 9.96 -11.09 47.42
C PHE A 107 11.26 -10.63 46.78
N ILE A 108 11.50 -9.32 46.78
CA ILE A 108 12.76 -8.72 46.35
C ILE A 108 13.17 -7.69 47.39
N VAL A 109 14.40 -7.84 47.89
CA VAL A 109 15.03 -6.89 48.80
C VAL A 109 15.33 -5.60 48.02
N PRO A 110 14.88 -4.43 48.47
CA PRO A 110 15.24 -3.15 47.84
C PRO A 110 16.76 -3.00 47.71
N ASP A 111 17.22 -2.38 46.62
CA ASP A 111 18.65 -2.12 46.33
C ASP A 111 19.57 -3.36 46.23
N SER A 112 19.00 -4.57 46.22
CA SER A 112 19.73 -5.83 46.00
C SER A 112 20.21 -6.01 44.56
N LEU A 113 21.04 -7.03 44.34
CA LEU A 113 21.49 -7.42 43.00
C LEU A 113 20.32 -7.78 42.07
N ALA A 114 19.27 -8.44 42.58
CA ALA A 114 18.04 -8.68 41.82
C ALA A 114 17.32 -7.38 41.46
N ALA A 115 17.18 -6.45 42.40
CA ALA A 115 16.51 -5.17 42.16
C ALA A 115 17.28 -4.27 41.17
N LYS A 116 18.60 -4.40 41.12
CA LYS A 116 19.50 -3.64 40.22
C LYS A 116 19.87 -4.41 38.93
N ALA A 117 19.34 -5.61 38.73
CA ALA A 117 19.70 -6.46 37.61
C ALA A 117 19.46 -5.74 36.29
N ARG A 118 20.48 -5.75 35.42
CA ARG A 118 20.41 -5.04 34.13
C ARG A 118 19.81 -5.98 33.11
N GLN A 119 18.73 -5.55 32.49
CA GLN A 119 18.17 -6.32 31.40
C GLN A 119 19.18 -6.44 30.25
N LYS A 120 19.40 -7.66 29.75
CA LYS A 120 20.15 -7.90 28.54
C LYS A 120 19.31 -7.37 27.37
N PRO A 121 19.85 -6.48 26.52
CA PRO A 121 19.14 -6.02 25.34
C PRO A 121 18.72 -7.24 24.51
N GLU A 122 17.42 -7.37 24.22
CA GLU A 122 16.95 -8.40 23.31
C GLU A 122 17.50 -8.11 21.91
N VAL A 123 18.24 -9.07 21.36
CA VAL A 123 18.46 -9.15 19.91
C VAL A 123 17.35 -10.05 19.39
N SER A 124 16.18 -9.48 19.07
CA SER A 124 15.11 -10.24 18.44
C SER A 124 15.60 -10.75 17.08
N GLY A 125 15.46 -12.06 16.88
CA GLY A 125 15.89 -12.74 15.67
C GLY A 125 14.93 -12.45 14.50
N ASP A 126 15.33 -11.55 13.62
CA ASP A 126 15.65 -11.84 12.21
C ASP A 126 16.43 -10.63 11.65
N THR A 127 17.67 -10.45 12.11
CA THR A 127 18.55 -9.35 11.69
C THR A 127 19.77 -9.88 10.95
N ASN A 128 19.56 -10.67 9.90
CA ASN A 128 20.59 -10.77 8.85
C ASN A 128 20.60 -9.45 8.05
N LEU A 129 21.05 -8.37 8.68
CA LEU A 129 21.46 -7.17 7.98
C LEU A 129 22.81 -7.48 7.34
N THR A 130 22.88 -7.32 6.02
CA THR A 130 24.14 -7.38 5.27
C THR A 130 25.10 -6.32 5.80
N ALA A 131 26.41 -6.53 5.63
CA ALA A 131 27.44 -5.55 6.03
C ALA A 131 27.18 -4.14 5.44
N THR A 132 26.50 -4.07 4.29
CA THR A 132 26.07 -2.83 3.65
C THR A 132 24.99 -2.11 4.45
N GLN A 133 23.96 -2.82 4.92
CA GLN A 133 22.85 -2.25 5.71
C GLN A 133 23.33 -1.75 7.07
N LEU A 134 24.29 -2.45 7.69
CA LEU A 134 24.96 -2.04 8.93
C LEU A 134 25.81 -0.78 8.75
N ARG A 135 26.50 -0.67 7.61
CA ARG A 135 27.28 0.52 7.27
C ARG A 135 26.37 1.71 7.04
N GLU A 136 25.25 1.53 6.34
CA GLU A 136 24.28 2.60 6.05
C GLU A 136 23.56 3.11 7.31
N SER A 137 23.23 2.22 8.26
CA SER A 137 22.63 2.62 9.54
C SER A 137 23.58 3.41 10.44
N LEU A 138 24.91 3.22 10.32
CA LEU A 138 25.89 3.97 11.10
C LEU A 138 26.10 5.41 10.63
N PHE A 139 25.70 5.73 9.40
CA PHE A 139 25.88 7.05 8.80
C PHE A 139 24.57 7.82 8.56
N ASN A 140 23.42 7.25 8.92
CA ASN A 140 22.12 7.88 8.72
C ASN A 140 21.33 7.96 10.05
N PRO A 141 21.28 9.14 10.71
CA PRO A 141 20.61 9.29 12.01
C PRO A 141 19.09 9.08 11.97
N ASN A 142 18.49 8.99 10.79
CA ASN A 142 17.04 8.83 10.60
C ASN A 142 16.62 7.42 10.13
N ILE A 143 17.55 6.46 9.98
CA ILE A 143 17.16 5.04 9.88
C ILE A 143 16.81 4.56 11.27
N ASN A 144 15.55 4.75 11.64
CA ASN A 144 14.88 4.06 12.73
C ASN A 144 14.65 2.57 12.38
N ALA A 145 15.70 1.86 11.93
CA ALA A 145 15.71 0.39 11.92
C ALA A 145 15.62 -0.18 13.34
N PHE A 146 15.78 0.68 14.36
CA PHE A 146 15.54 0.37 15.76
C PHE A 146 14.09 0.55 16.23
N SER A 147 13.18 1.12 15.41
CA SER A 147 11.81 1.42 15.86
C SER A 147 10.79 0.29 15.62
N ALA A 148 11.23 -0.87 15.11
CA ALA A 148 10.43 -2.10 15.09
C ALA A 148 10.72 -3.04 16.27
N VAL A 149 11.51 -2.59 17.26
CA VAL A 149 11.91 -3.39 18.43
C VAL A 149 11.33 -2.86 19.75
N THR A 150 10.64 -1.72 19.75
CA THR A 150 10.19 -1.07 21.00
C THR A 150 8.68 -0.86 21.12
N ALA A 151 7.88 -1.64 20.39
CA ALA A 151 6.41 -1.61 20.51
C ALA A 151 5.85 -2.98 20.90
N SER A 152 6.42 -3.59 21.94
CA SER A 152 5.68 -4.53 22.79
C SER A 152 6.41 -4.67 24.11
N SER A 153 5.67 -4.45 25.19
CA SER A 153 6.06 -4.48 26.60
C SER A 153 6.76 -3.22 27.12
N GLU A 154 6.20 -2.66 28.20
CA GLU A 154 6.81 -1.67 29.09
C GLU A 154 8.07 -2.26 29.75
N VAL A 155 9.08 -2.55 28.95
CA VAL A 155 10.32 -3.19 29.39
C VAL A 155 11.37 -2.12 29.54
N GLY A 156 11.22 -1.39 30.65
CA GLY A 156 12.12 -0.36 31.13
C GLY A 156 12.23 -0.34 32.65
N VAL A 157 11.69 -1.35 33.35
CA VAL A 157 11.88 -1.48 34.80
C VAL A 157 13.16 -2.28 35.04
N PRO A 158 14.26 -1.65 35.49
CA PRO A 158 15.45 -2.38 35.88
C PRO A 158 15.12 -3.35 37.02
N GLY A 159 15.78 -4.49 37.02
CA GLY A 159 15.62 -5.51 38.05
C GLY A 159 14.56 -6.58 37.78
N LEU A 160 14.70 -7.66 38.55
CA LEU A 160 13.67 -8.68 38.70
C LEU A 160 12.47 -8.08 39.44
N LEU A 161 11.28 -8.66 39.26
CA LEU A 161 10.04 -8.24 39.91
C LEU A 161 9.38 -9.40 40.67
N VAL A 162 8.60 -9.07 41.70
CA VAL A 162 7.75 -10.05 42.36
C VAL A 162 6.73 -10.58 41.35
N GLY A 163 6.58 -11.92 41.30
CA GLY A 163 5.77 -12.63 40.33
C GLY A 163 6.53 -13.14 39.11
N ASP A 164 7.76 -12.67 38.86
CA ASP A 164 8.62 -13.26 37.82
C ASP A 164 8.87 -14.75 38.11
N VAL A 165 8.85 -15.58 37.06
CA VAL A 165 9.18 -17.01 37.14
C VAL A 165 10.56 -17.25 36.54
N ILE A 166 11.50 -17.79 37.31
CA ILE A 166 12.84 -18.11 36.79
C ILE A 166 12.77 -19.35 35.90
N GLU A 167 12.88 -19.14 34.58
CA GLU A 167 12.86 -20.20 33.57
C GLU A 167 14.26 -20.76 33.32
N ARG A 168 15.28 -19.89 33.28
CA ARG A 168 16.66 -20.28 32.99
C ARG A 168 17.68 -19.53 33.83
N ILE A 169 18.78 -20.21 34.13
CA ILE A 169 19.99 -19.63 34.72
C ILE A 169 21.16 -20.04 33.82
N ASP A 170 21.90 -19.09 33.26
CA ASP A 170 22.95 -19.30 32.24
C ASP A 170 22.50 -20.19 31.06
N GLY A 171 21.24 -20.01 30.61
CA GLY A 171 20.64 -20.77 29.51
C GLY A 171 20.11 -22.16 29.90
N ASP A 172 20.51 -22.71 31.05
CA ASP A 172 20.01 -23.98 31.56
C ASP A 172 18.57 -23.83 32.09
N PRO A 173 17.61 -24.67 31.66
CA PRO A 173 16.24 -24.61 32.16
C PRO A 173 16.17 -25.11 33.61
N ILE A 174 15.48 -24.35 34.45
CA ILE A 174 15.33 -24.63 35.88
C ILE A 174 13.86 -24.91 36.20
N ARG A 175 13.62 -25.94 37.01
CA ARG A 175 12.32 -26.27 37.59
C ARG A 175 12.50 -26.67 39.04
N GLY A 176 11.57 -26.24 39.89
CA GLY A 176 11.59 -26.47 41.32
C GLY A 176 12.54 -25.54 42.07
N ARG A 177 12.03 -25.00 43.19
CA ARG A 177 12.70 -24.03 44.05
C ARG A 177 14.10 -24.47 44.51
N ASP A 178 14.24 -25.69 45.02
CA ASP A 178 15.51 -26.14 45.61
C ASP A 178 16.65 -26.20 44.58
N ARG A 179 16.33 -26.55 43.33
CA ARG A 179 17.30 -26.57 42.23
C ARG A 179 17.73 -25.16 41.84
N ALA A 180 16.80 -24.21 41.84
CA ALA A 180 17.12 -22.81 41.60
C ALA A 180 18.06 -22.25 42.67
N ILE A 181 17.74 -22.46 43.96
CA ILE A 181 18.58 -22.03 45.09
C ILE A 181 19.98 -22.63 44.99
N PHE A 182 20.09 -23.94 44.74
CA PHE A 182 21.38 -24.60 44.60
C PHE A 182 22.23 -23.99 43.47
N ARG A 183 21.61 -23.65 42.33
CA ARG A 183 22.31 -23.03 41.19
C ARG A 183 22.74 -21.60 41.50
N LEU A 184 21.89 -20.80 42.13
CA LEU A 184 22.21 -19.43 42.51
C LEU A 184 23.36 -19.38 43.53
N GLN A 185 23.37 -20.27 44.52
CA GLN A 185 24.47 -20.40 45.48
C GLN A 185 25.80 -20.81 44.84
N GLU A 186 25.77 -21.68 43.82
CA GLU A 186 26.99 -22.05 43.11
C GLU A 186 27.54 -20.89 42.28
N LEU A 187 26.67 -20.05 41.69
CA LEU A 187 27.07 -18.85 40.96
C LEU A 187 27.61 -17.76 41.89
N GLU A 188 27.04 -17.60 43.09
CA GLU A 188 27.60 -16.75 44.15
C GLU A 188 29.06 -17.11 44.43
N ARG A 189 29.35 -18.41 44.60
CA ARG A 189 30.71 -18.90 44.89
C ARG A 189 31.70 -18.64 43.75
N GLN A 190 31.20 -18.60 42.51
CA GLN A 190 32.04 -18.32 41.34
C GLN A 190 32.35 -16.83 41.18
N GLY A 191 31.45 -15.95 41.66
CA GLY A 191 31.66 -14.49 41.67
C GLY A 191 31.78 -13.86 40.28
N LYS A 192 31.27 -14.51 39.24
CA LYS A 192 31.27 -14.01 37.85
C LYS A 192 29.89 -13.51 37.45
N PRO A 193 29.78 -12.57 36.50
CA PRO A 193 28.50 -12.21 35.92
C PRO A 193 27.80 -13.41 35.28
N PHE A 194 26.48 -13.49 35.45
CA PHE A 194 25.65 -14.58 34.97
C PHE A 194 24.30 -14.07 34.48
N GLU A 195 23.59 -14.91 33.72
CA GLU A 195 22.30 -14.56 33.12
C GLU A 195 21.13 -15.28 33.81
N ILE A 196 20.06 -14.56 34.11
CA ILE A 196 18.78 -15.13 34.51
C ILE A 196 17.74 -14.77 33.45
N THR A 197 17.08 -15.77 32.86
CA THR A 197 15.89 -15.55 32.04
C THR A 197 14.66 -15.82 32.89
N VAL A 198 13.80 -14.82 33.01
CA VAL A 198 12.52 -14.92 33.69
C VAL A 198 11.36 -14.83 32.71
N ARG A 199 10.28 -15.53 33.02
CA ARG A 199 8.97 -15.34 32.42
C ARG A 199 8.21 -14.32 33.27
N ARG A 200 7.90 -13.17 32.68
CA ARG A 200 7.23 -12.03 33.33
C ARG A 200 5.85 -11.85 32.74
N GLY A 201 4.83 -11.67 33.59
CA GLY A 201 3.43 -11.58 33.17
C GLY A 201 2.66 -12.87 33.47
N LEU A 202 1.47 -13.01 32.87
CA LEU A 202 0.63 -14.20 33.01
C LEU A 202 0.29 -14.76 31.62
N PRO A 203 0.08 -16.08 31.48
CA PRO A 203 -0.46 -16.67 30.26
C PRO A 203 -1.97 -16.42 30.14
N GLU A 204 -2.48 -16.49 28.91
CA GLU A 204 -3.91 -16.61 28.66
C GLU A 204 -4.51 -17.84 29.41
N PRO A 205 -5.72 -17.73 30.01
CA PRO A 205 -6.68 -16.63 29.93
C PRO A 205 -6.61 -15.62 31.10
N PHE A 206 -5.48 -15.56 31.83
CA PHE A 206 -5.36 -14.78 33.07
C PHE A 206 -4.95 -13.32 32.87
N VAL A 207 -4.79 -12.88 31.63
CA VAL A 207 -4.32 -11.54 31.27
C VAL A 207 -5.45 -10.51 31.22
N SER A 208 -5.08 -9.26 31.43
CA SER A 208 -5.90 -8.10 31.09
C SER A 208 -5.82 -7.83 29.58
N HIS A 209 -6.84 -7.17 29.02
CA HIS A 209 -6.77 -6.73 27.63
C HIS A 209 -5.61 -5.70 27.48
N PRO A 210 -4.73 -5.83 26.47
CA PRO A 210 -3.53 -4.99 26.37
C PRO A 210 -3.82 -3.50 26.13
N ARG A 211 -4.99 -3.18 25.59
CA ARG A 211 -5.45 -1.82 25.25
C ARG A 211 -6.84 -1.53 25.84
N LEU A 212 -6.93 -1.30 27.16
CA LEU A 212 -8.22 -1.03 27.84
C LEU A 212 -8.81 0.35 27.52
N ASP A 213 -7.98 1.26 27.03
CA ASP A 213 -8.37 2.55 26.45
C ASP A 213 -9.24 2.37 25.19
N LEU A 214 -8.99 1.30 24.44
CA LEU A 214 -9.60 1.04 23.15
C LEU A 214 -10.63 -0.10 23.18
N TYR A 215 -10.47 -1.08 24.08
CA TYR A 215 -11.32 -2.29 24.14
C TYR A 215 -11.72 -2.64 25.57
N VAL A 216 -12.91 -3.22 25.71
CA VAL A 216 -13.52 -3.86 26.90
C VAL A 216 -13.67 -3.00 28.16
N GLY A 217 -12.74 -2.07 28.43
CA GLY A 217 -12.73 -1.20 29.60
C GLY A 217 -13.92 -0.24 29.65
N SER A 218 -14.19 0.31 30.84
CA SER A 218 -15.37 1.17 31.06
C SER A 218 -15.31 2.51 30.33
N LEU A 219 -14.11 3.01 30.02
CA LEU A 219 -13.86 4.23 29.24
C LEU A 219 -13.63 3.95 27.74
N SER A 220 -13.57 2.68 27.35
CA SER A 220 -13.35 2.27 25.96
C SER A 220 -14.53 2.66 25.06
N PRO A 221 -14.27 3.02 23.78
CA PRO A 221 -15.32 3.10 22.77
C PRO A 221 -15.96 1.73 22.46
N HIS A 222 -15.27 0.63 22.75
CA HIS A 222 -15.69 -0.76 22.55
C HIS A 222 -15.87 -1.50 23.88
N LYS A 223 -16.80 -1.03 24.72
CA LYS A 223 -17.09 -1.66 26.02
C LYS A 223 -17.56 -3.09 25.85
N VAL A 224 -17.15 -3.99 26.75
CA VAL A 224 -17.53 -5.40 26.65
C VAL A 224 -19.04 -5.62 26.73
N ALA A 225 -19.75 -4.77 27.49
CA ALA A 225 -21.20 -4.86 27.64
C ALA A 225 -21.97 -4.57 26.34
N ASP A 226 -21.38 -3.79 25.43
CA ASP A 226 -22.03 -3.37 24.18
C ASP A 226 -21.60 -4.28 23.02
N PHE A 227 -20.32 -4.67 22.99
CA PHE A 227 -19.70 -5.36 21.85
C PHE A 227 -19.47 -6.86 22.06
N ALA A 228 -19.32 -7.31 23.31
CA ALA A 228 -18.78 -8.64 23.64
C ALA A 228 -17.41 -8.92 22.95
N CYS A 229 -16.94 -10.17 22.93
CA CYS A 229 -15.63 -10.56 22.39
C CYS A 229 -15.73 -11.09 20.95
N THR A 230 -16.77 -11.88 20.64
CA THR A 230 -16.96 -12.55 19.33
C THR A 230 -17.15 -11.58 18.16
N ILE A 231 -17.51 -10.32 18.39
CA ILE A 231 -17.59 -9.33 17.30
C ILE A 231 -16.20 -9.04 16.71
N CYS A 232 -15.18 -8.95 17.55
CA CYS A 232 -13.80 -8.72 17.13
C CYS A 232 -13.11 -10.05 16.84
N HIS A 233 -13.21 -11.01 17.75
CA HIS A 233 -12.42 -12.24 17.65
C HIS A 233 -13.05 -13.34 16.80
N GLU A 234 -14.34 -13.27 16.46
CA GLU A 234 -15.12 -14.43 15.99
C GLU A 234 -15.08 -15.59 16.99
N GLY A 235 -15.28 -16.83 16.54
CA GLY A 235 -15.29 -18.02 17.39
C GLY A 235 -16.67 -18.52 17.77
N GLN A 236 -16.68 -19.62 18.52
CA GLN A 236 -17.89 -20.21 19.07
C GLN A 236 -18.15 -19.67 20.47
N GLY A 237 -18.77 -18.49 20.57
CA GLY A 237 -19.00 -17.83 21.86
C GLY A 237 -19.93 -18.58 22.82
N SER A 238 -20.59 -19.67 22.40
CA SER A 238 -21.34 -20.53 23.30
C SER A 238 -20.49 -21.56 24.06
N ALA A 239 -19.25 -21.77 23.63
CA ALA A 239 -18.36 -22.72 24.24
C ALA A 239 -17.93 -22.27 25.64
N THR A 240 -17.68 -23.25 26.50
CA THR A 240 -17.15 -23.05 27.86
C THR A 240 -15.88 -23.87 28.09
N ASP A 241 -15.24 -24.29 26.99
CA ASP A 241 -14.05 -25.14 26.99
C ASP A 241 -13.19 -24.74 25.77
N PHE A 242 -11.87 -24.75 25.96
CA PHE A 242 -10.87 -24.23 25.02
C PHE A 242 -11.02 -24.84 23.62
N LYS A 243 -11.14 -26.18 23.55
CA LYS A 243 -11.21 -26.94 22.29
C LYS A 243 -12.49 -26.69 21.48
N TRP A 244 -13.55 -26.16 22.12
CA TRP A 244 -14.84 -25.90 21.47
C TRP A 244 -15.07 -24.44 21.12
N ALA A 245 -14.30 -23.51 21.68
CA ALA A 245 -14.42 -22.08 21.41
C ALA A 245 -13.94 -21.68 20.00
N SER A 246 -13.37 -22.64 19.26
CA SER A 246 -12.82 -22.43 17.92
C SER A 246 -11.68 -21.41 17.89
N HIS A 247 -10.81 -21.43 18.92
CA HIS A 247 -9.54 -20.71 18.87
C HIS A 247 -8.72 -21.16 17.66
N THR A 248 -8.12 -20.22 16.94
CA THR A 248 -7.28 -20.56 15.78
C THR A 248 -5.82 -20.29 16.09
N PRO A 249 -4.93 -21.28 15.92
CA PRO A 249 -3.50 -21.07 16.14
C PRO A 249 -2.91 -20.15 15.07
N ASN A 250 -1.92 -19.35 15.46
CA ASN A 250 -1.13 -18.52 14.56
C ASN A 250 -0.28 -19.38 13.62
N ASP A 251 0.28 -20.50 14.06
CA ASP A 251 1.18 -21.31 13.23
C ASP A 251 1.08 -22.81 13.51
N GLU A 252 1.75 -23.62 12.68
CA GLU A 252 1.74 -25.08 12.80
C GLU A 252 2.41 -25.60 14.09
N ARG A 253 3.30 -24.83 14.72
CA ARG A 253 3.91 -25.20 16.01
C ARG A 253 2.88 -25.04 17.13
N GLN A 254 2.24 -23.88 17.21
CA GLN A 254 1.19 -23.61 18.19
C GLN A 254 0.02 -24.58 18.02
N LYS A 255 -0.35 -24.90 16.79
CA LYS A 255 -1.36 -25.92 16.48
C LYS A 255 -1.05 -27.27 17.12
N LYS A 256 0.18 -27.77 16.96
CA LYS A 256 0.62 -29.04 17.56
C LYS A 256 0.62 -28.97 19.09
N GLU A 257 1.18 -27.89 19.64
CA GLU A 257 1.21 -27.66 21.09
C GLU A 257 -0.20 -27.64 21.69
N TRP A 258 -1.13 -26.92 21.07
CA TRP A 258 -2.52 -26.83 21.53
C TRP A 258 -3.27 -28.16 21.37
N ALA A 259 -2.98 -28.93 20.31
CA ALA A 259 -3.56 -30.26 20.14
C ALA A 259 -3.12 -31.21 21.26
N GLU A 260 -1.84 -31.18 21.64
CA GLU A 260 -1.29 -32.02 22.71
C GLU A 260 -1.74 -31.57 24.10
N LYS A 261 -1.63 -30.28 24.41
CA LYS A 261 -1.83 -29.73 25.76
C LYS A 261 -3.29 -29.49 26.10
N TYR A 262 -4.08 -29.04 25.12
CA TYR A 262 -5.46 -28.59 25.34
C TYR A 262 -6.50 -29.41 24.56
N GLY A 263 -6.06 -30.44 23.82
CA GLY A 263 -6.96 -31.25 22.99
C GLY A 263 -7.59 -30.46 21.85
N TRP A 264 -6.90 -29.43 21.35
CA TRP A 264 -7.35 -28.63 20.22
C TRP A 264 -7.58 -29.47 18.97
N PHE A 265 -8.62 -29.13 18.22
CA PHE A 265 -8.90 -29.68 16.90
C PHE A 265 -9.58 -28.61 16.05
N ASP A 266 -9.47 -28.76 14.72
CA ASP A 266 -10.18 -27.88 13.79
C ASP A 266 -11.67 -28.28 13.73
N ASN A 267 -12.54 -27.39 14.24
CA ASN A 267 -13.97 -27.62 14.26
C ASN A 267 -14.61 -27.25 12.92
N HIS A 268 -14.59 -28.20 11.99
CA HIS A 268 -15.14 -28.04 10.63
C HIS A 268 -16.66 -27.78 10.59
N HIS A 269 -17.37 -27.93 11.72
CA HIS A 269 -18.80 -27.63 11.83
C HIS A 269 -19.09 -26.17 12.19
N TRP A 270 -18.05 -25.39 12.54
CA TRP A 270 -18.18 -23.99 12.90
C TRP A 270 -17.58 -23.08 11.83
N ILE A 271 -18.44 -22.39 11.09
CA ILE A 271 -18.05 -21.60 9.90
C ILE A 271 -17.40 -20.24 10.25
N TYR A 272 -17.35 -19.87 11.53
CA TYR A 272 -16.76 -18.62 12.02
C TYR A 272 -15.72 -18.91 13.13
N PRO A 273 -14.61 -19.60 12.82
CA PRO A 273 -13.54 -19.80 13.79
C PRO A 273 -12.94 -18.45 14.21
N MET A 274 -12.29 -18.39 15.38
CA MET A 274 -11.66 -17.16 15.84
C MET A 274 -10.58 -16.71 14.85
N SER A 275 -10.43 -15.41 14.63
CA SER A 275 -9.29 -14.90 13.87
C SER A 275 -7.98 -15.23 14.60
N PRO A 276 -6.96 -15.78 13.91
CA PRO A 276 -5.62 -15.85 14.46
C PRO A 276 -5.17 -14.46 14.91
N GLN A 277 -4.38 -14.38 15.98
CA GLN A 277 -3.89 -13.12 16.54
C GLN A 277 -3.25 -12.21 15.47
N ARG A 278 -2.46 -12.79 14.55
CA ARG A 278 -1.82 -12.03 13.46
C ARG A 278 -2.79 -11.34 12.48
N PHE A 279 -4.06 -11.73 12.49
CA PHE A 279 -5.11 -11.21 11.61
C PHE A 279 -6.23 -10.50 12.39
N ILE A 280 -6.09 -10.32 13.70
CA ILE A 280 -7.18 -9.78 14.52
C ILE A 280 -7.60 -8.37 14.07
N GLU A 281 -6.64 -7.54 13.68
CA GLU A 281 -6.87 -6.17 13.20
C GLU A 281 -7.75 -6.13 11.95
N SER A 282 -7.80 -7.19 11.13
CA SER A 282 -8.64 -7.23 9.92
C SER A 282 -10.13 -7.11 10.25
N THR A 283 -10.51 -7.41 11.49
CA THR A 283 -11.90 -7.37 11.95
C THR A 283 -12.39 -5.96 12.25
N CYS A 284 -11.48 -4.98 12.38
CA CYS A 284 -11.85 -3.56 12.52
C CYS A 284 -12.69 -3.09 11.32
N LEU A 285 -12.44 -3.62 10.12
CA LEU A 285 -13.17 -3.29 8.89
C LEU A 285 -14.65 -3.71 8.89
N LYS A 286 -15.13 -4.45 9.90
CA LYS A 286 -16.57 -4.75 10.06
C LYS A 286 -17.40 -3.48 10.34
N CYS A 287 -16.75 -2.46 10.90
CA CYS A 287 -17.37 -1.18 11.24
C CYS A 287 -16.58 0.00 10.66
N HIS A 288 -15.25 -0.10 10.66
CA HIS A 288 -14.33 0.96 10.25
C HIS A 288 -13.98 0.88 8.77
N HIS A 289 -14.99 1.10 7.91
CA HIS A 289 -14.87 0.93 6.47
C HIS A 289 -13.97 1.97 5.79
N ASP A 290 -13.83 3.17 6.36
CA ASP A 290 -13.05 4.25 5.75
C ASP A 290 -11.56 4.21 6.17
N VAL A 291 -11.22 3.43 7.22
CA VAL A 291 -9.86 3.15 7.73
C VAL A 291 -9.13 4.36 8.33
N VAL A 292 -9.46 5.60 7.93
CA VAL A 292 -8.80 6.84 8.37
C VAL A 292 -8.83 7.00 9.89
N GLU A 293 -9.90 6.57 10.54
CA GLU A 293 -10.07 6.62 11.99
C GLU A 293 -9.17 5.64 12.76
N LEU A 294 -8.47 4.74 12.05
CA LEU A 294 -7.51 3.78 12.60
C LEU A 294 -6.06 4.27 12.48
N GLU A 295 -5.85 5.46 11.91
CA GLU A 295 -4.57 6.18 11.94
C GLU A 295 -4.32 6.82 13.33
N PRO A 296 -3.07 7.20 13.66
CA PRO A 296 -2.75 7.92 14.89
C PRO A 296 -3.57 9.21 15.05
N SER A 297 -4.01 9.50 16.27
CA SER A 297 -4.77 10.70 16.61
C SER A 297 -4.39 11.26 17.98
N GLU A 298 -4.84 12.48 18.31
CA GLU A 298 -4.62 13.04 19.65
C GLU A 298 -5.20 12.15 20.76
N ARG A 299 -6.33 11.48 20.49
CA ARG A 299 -6.97 10.56 21.43
C ARG A 299 -6.25 9.22 21.52
N PHE A 300 -5.75 8.72 20.39
CA PHE A 300 -5.03 7.46 20.28
C PHE A 300 -3.70 7.69 19.55
N PRO A 301 -2.66 8.17 20.28
CA PRO A 301 -1.34 8.37 19.68
C PRO A 301 -0.74 7.07 19.16
N GLU A 302 -0.99 5.97 19.88
CA GLU A 302 -0.77 4.62 19.36
C GLU A 302 -1.97 4.20 18.49
N PRO A 303 -1.74 3.98 17.18
CA PRO A 303 -2.82 3.67 16.24
C PRO A 303 -3.60 2.41 16.67
N PRO A 304 -4.93 2.40 16.54
CA PRO A 304 -5.77 1.24 16.87
C PRO A 304 -5.43 -0.06 16.12
N ALA A 305 -5.05 0.04 14.84
CA ALA A 305 -4.85 -1.11 13.95
C ALA A 305 -3.71 -0.86 12.93
N PRO A 306 -2.45 -0.73 13.38
CA PRO A 306 -1.33 -0.31 12.53
C PRO A 306 -1.05 -1.27 11.37
N THR A 307 -1.23 -2.57 11.55
CA THR A 307 -1.01 -3.59 10.52
C THR A 307 -2.07 -3.51 9.43
N LEU A 308 -3.34 -3.36 9.82
CA LEU A 308 -4.45 -3.17 8.89
C LEU A 308 -4.25 -1.89 8.07
N THR A 309 -4.04 -0.78 8.75
CA THR A 309 -3.87 0.53 8.13
C THR A 309 -2.68 0.54 7.17
N HIS A 310 -1.58 -0.12 7.55
CA HIS A 310 -0.45 -0.34 6.65
C HIS A 310 -0.84 -1.14 5.40
N GLY A 311 -1.56 -2.26 5.55
CA GLY A 311 -2.04 -3.07 4.43
C GLY A 311 -2.94 -2.29 3.47
N TYR A 312 -3.88 -1.51 4.00
CA TYR A 312 -4.72 -0.60 3.23
C TYR A 312 -3.90 0.42 2.44
N ASN A 313 -2.93 1.05 3.10
CA ASN A 313 -2.04 2.03 2.48
C ASN A 313 -1.14 1.41 1.40
N VAL A 314 -0.68 0.16 1.56
CA VAL A 314 0.10 -0.58 0.55
C VAL A 314 -0.74 -0.85 -0.71
N ILE A 315 -1.98 -1.34 -0.55
CA ILE A 315 -2.90 -1.57 -1.67
C ILE A 315 -3.12 -0.29 -2.46
N ARG A 316 -3.31 0.84 -1.78
CA ARG A 316 -3.50 2.15 -2.40
C ARG A 316 -2.23 2.65 -3.08
N LYS A 317 -1.07 2.51 -2.41
CA LYS A 317 0.23 2.97 -2.89
C LYS A 317 0.60 2.37 -4.24
N TYR A 318 0.46 1.05 -4.35
CA TYR A 318 0.84 0.29 -5.54
C TYR A 318 -0.31 0.14 -6.54
N GLY A 319 -1.49 0.68 -6.22
CA GLY A 319 -2.60 0.69 -7.15
C GLY A 319 -3.17 -0.70 -7.45
N CYS A 320 -3.12 -1.64 -6.49
CA CYS A 320 -3.59 -3.02 -6.73
C CYS A 320 -5.06 -3.05 -7.18
N TYR A 321 -5.85 -2.07 -6.74
CA TYR A 321 -7.24 -1.89 -7.13
C TYR A 321 -7.47 -1.58 -8.62
N GLY A 322 -6.43 -1.13 -9.33
CA GLY A 322 -6.52 -0.89 -10.77
C GLY A 322 -6.65 -2.20 -11.55
N CYS A 323 -6.03 -3.28 -11.05
CA CYS A 323 -6.08 -4.61 -11.65
C CYS A 323 -7.08 -5.54 -10.94
N HIS A 324 -7.21 -5.46 -9.62
CA HIS A 324 -8.11 -6.30 -8.83
C HIS A 324 -9.31 -5.51 -8.33
N GLU A 325 -10.51 -6.03 -8.56
CA GLU A 325 -11.71 -5.41 -8.01
C GLU A 325 -11.82 -5.76 -6.52
N VAL A 326 -11.77 -4.73 -5.65
CA VAL A 326 -11.98 -4.89 -4.22
C VAL A 326 -13.23 -4.11 -3.81
N ASN A 327 -14.36 -4.81 -3.85
CA ASN A 327 -15.67 -4.26 -3.54
C ASN A 327 -15.88 -4.15 -2.02
N GLY A 328 -16.23 -2.96 -1.56
CA GLY A 328 -16.61 -2.70 -0.17
C GLY A 328 -18.09 -2.91 0.13
N TYR A 329 -18.90 -3.35 -0.84
CA TYR A 329 -20.36 -3.39 -0.77
C TYR A 329 -20.97 -4.74 -1.15
N ASP A 330 -22.04 -5.12 -0.45
CA ASP A 330 -22.92 -6.26 -0.73
C ASP A 330 -24.33 -5.73 -1.10
N GLY A 331 -24.42 -5.14 -2.30
CA GLY A 331 -25.58 -4.37 -2.75
C GLY A 331 -25.46 -2.85 -2.46
N PRO A 332 -26.48 -2.04 -2.81
CA PRO A 332 -26.40 -0.58 -2.75
C PRO A 332 -26.22 -0.01 -1.34
N ASP A 333 -26.88 -0.62 -0.36
CA ASP A 333 -27.04 -0.02 0.98
C ASP A 333 -26.21 -0.71 2.07
N LYS A 334 -25.41 -1.72 1.71
CA LYS A 334 -24.71 -2.57 2.68
C LYS A 334 -23.22 -2.57 2.44
N ARG A 335 -22.49 -1.83 3.27
CA ARG A 335 -21.02 -1.92 3.35
C ARG A 335 -20.60 -3.20 4.08
N ILE A 336 -19.56 -3.84 3.54
CA ILE A 336 -18.91 -5.04 4.07
C ILE A 336 -17.40 -4.88 4.22
N GLY A 337 -16.85 -3.73 3.80
CA GLY A 337 -15.43 -3.43 3.84
C GLY A 337 -15.08 -2.07 3.22
N PRO A 338 -13.80 -1.73 3.12
CA PRO A 338 -13.34 -0.56 2.40
C PRO A 338 -13.63 -0.73 0.90
N ASP A 339 -14.30 0.25 0.31
CA ASP A 339 -14.50 0.27 -1.14
C ASP A 339 -13.27 0.85 -1.82
N MET A 340 -12.57 0.00 -2.55
CA MET A 340 -11.38 0.38 -3.29
C MET A 340 -11.60 0.27 -4.80
N ARG A 341 -12.83 0.27 -5.29
CA ARG A 341 -13.08 0.23 -6.73
C ARG A 341 -12.67 1.53 -7.41
N LEU A 342 -12.30 1.40 -8.68
CA LEU A 342 -12.05 2.54 -9.55
C LEU A 342 -13.32 3.37 -9.73
N GLU A 343 -13.13 4.68 -9.85
CA GLU A 343 -14.19 5.58 -10.22
C GLU A 343 -14.65 5.41 -11.68
N PRO A 344 -15.92 5.73 -11.98
CA PRO A 344 -16.41 5.73 -13.35
C PRO A 344 -15.59 6.63 -14.27
N GLN A 345 -15.33 6.15 -15.48
CA GLN A 345 -14.44 6.79 -16.45
C GLN A 345 -15.14 7.87 -17.29
N PHE A 346 -15.96 8.72 -16.67
CA PHE A 346 -16.75 9.73 -17.38
C PHE A 346 -15.86 10.76 -18.09
N TYR A 347 -14.78 11.19 -17.44
CA TYR A 347 -13.77 12.09 -18.01
C TYR A 347 -13.15 11.50 -19.29
N ALA A 348 -12.69 10.25 -19.23
CA ALA A 348 -12.08 9.57 -20.38
C ALA A 348 -13.07 9.37 -21.52
N ALA A 349 -14.34 9.03 -21.21
CA ALA A 349 -15.40 8.92 -22.21
C ALA A 349 -15.68 10.26 -22.92
N ALA A 350 -15.72 11.36 -22.17
CA ALA A 350 -15.95 12.70 -22.73
C ALA A 350 -14.78 13.14 -23.63
N LEU A 351 -13.54 12.91 -23.19
CA LEU A 351 -12.35 13.19 -24.01
C LEU A 351 -12.32 12.33 -25.28
N GLU A 352 -12.73 11.07 -25.21
CA GLU A 352 -12.79 10.20 -26.39
C GLU A 352 -13.81 10.72 -27.40
N ILE A 353 -14.94 11.26 -26.94
CA ILE A 353 -15.89 11.96 -27.82
C ILE A 353 -15.23 13.22 -28.40
N ALA A 354 -14.64 14.10 -27.59
CA ALA A 354 -14.16 15.40 -28.03
C ALA A 354 -12.98 15.33 -29.02
N ASN A 355 -12.04 14.42 -28.77
CA ASN A 355 -10.71 14.51 -29.36
C ASN A 355 -10.38 13.35 -30.31
N ASN A 356 -11.20 12.30 -30.37
CA ASN A 356 -11.04 11.28 -31.41
C ASN A 356 -11.53 11.88 -32.75
N PRO A 357 -10.67 12.01 -33.78
CA PRO A 357 -11.06 12.61 -35.06
C PRO A 357 -12.21 11.86 -35.78
N GLN A 358 -12.44 10.59 -35.42
CA GLN A 358 -13.49 9.75 -35.96
C GLN A 358 -14.74 9.70 -35.07
N SER A 359 -14.82 10.50 -34.01
CA SER A 359 -15.97 10.47 -33.08
C SER A 359 -17.24 11.05 -33.70
N GLY A 360 -17.12 12.05 -34.57
CA GLY A 360 -18.24 12.86 -35.08
C GLY A 360 -18.62 14.04 -34.16
N PHE A 361 -17.77 14.42 -33.21
CA PHE A 361 -18.01 15.52 -32.26
C PHE A 361 -18.44 16.84 -32.92
N ASP A 362 -17.76 17.25 -33.98
CA ASP A 362 -18.05 18.52 -34.68
C ASP A 362 -19.44 18.55 -35.30
N ASN A 363 -20.08 17.39 -35.52
CA ASN A 363 -21.42 17.27 -36.08
C ASN A 363 -22.53 17.41 -35.01
N LEU A 364 -22.18 17.36 -33.72
CA LEU A 364 -23.12 17.57 -32.61
C LEU A 364 -23.66 19.01 -32.61
N SER A 365 -24.81 19.19 -31.96
CA SER A 365 -25.33 20.54 -31.67
C SER A 365 -24.40 21.29 -30.72
N GLU A 366 -24.49 22.62 -30.68
CA GLU A 366 -23.75 23.46 -29.72
C GLU A 366 -23.98 23.00 -28.27
N GLU A 367 -25.21 22.60 -27.94
CA GLU A 367 -25.55 22.03 -26.64
C GLU A 367 -24.79 20.72 -26.38
N GLY A 368 -24.80 19.78 -27.34
CA GLY A 368 -24.08 18.52 -27.21
C GLY A 368 -22.57 18.72 -27.02
N GLN A 369 -21.98 19.62 -27.81
CA GLN A 369 -20.55 19.95 -27.68
C GLN A 369 -20.24 20.61 -26.33
N SER A 370 -21.13 21.49 -25.85
CA SER A 370 -20.99 22.14 -24.55
C SER A 370 -21.04 21.12 -23.40
N LEU A 371 -21.95 20.15 -23.46
CA LEU A 371 -22.08 19.10 -22.45
C LEU A 371 -20.85 18.18 -22.39
N VAL A 372 -20.23 17.88 -23.53
CA VAL A 372 -18.96 17.14 -23.58
C VAL A 372 -17.85 17.93 -22.89
N ARG A 373 -17.70 19.23 -23.21
CA ARG A 373 -16.69 20.10 -22.58
C ARG A 373 -16.91 20.24 -21.07
N ASP A 374 -18.15 20.43 -20.64
CA ASP A 374 -18.51 20.49 -19.21
C ASP A 374 -18.16 19.18 -18.49
N LEU A 375 -18.36 18.01 -19.12
CA LEU A 375 -18.00 16.73 -18.50
C LEU A 375 -16.47 16.48 -18.45
N ILE A 376 -15.69 17.11 -19.33
CA ILE A 376 -14.22 17.10 -19.28
C ILE A 376 -13.74 17.94 -18.09
N GLU A 377 -14.31 19.13 -17.91
CA GLU A 377 -13.94 20.07 -16.84
C GLU A 377 -14.47 19.61 -15.47
N ASN A 378 -15.70 19.11 -15.43
CA ASN A 378 -16.47 18.75 -14.23
C ASN A 378 -17.02 17.32 -14.36
N PRO A 379 -16.18 16.27 -14.26
CA PRO A 379 -16.61 14.88 -14.46
C PRO A 379 -17.67 14.39 -13.47
N GLU A 380 -17.80 15.05 -12.32
CA GLU A 380 -18.83 14.82 -11.31
C GLU A 380 -20.20 15.41 -11.65
N ASN A 381 -20.31 16.24 -12.70
CA ASN A 381 -21.55 16.90 -13.10
C ASN A 381 -22.56 15.90 -13.69
N GLN A 382 -23.38 15.32 -12.81
CA GLN A 382 -24.36 14.30 -13.17
C GLN A 382 -25.41 14.80 -14.16
N ILE A 383 -25.83 16.07 -14.05
CA ILE A 383 -26.84 16.67 -14.92
C ILE A 383 -26.32 16.75 -16.35
N ALA A 384 -25.09 17.25 -16.53
CA ALA A 384 -24.47 17.34 -17.84
C ALA A 384 -24.28 15.95 -18.47
N ARG A 385 -23.77 15.00 -17.69
CA ARG A 385 -23.60 13.61 -18.11
C ARG A 385 -24.92 12.95 -18.55
N HIS A 386 -25.99 13.10 -17.77
CA HIS A 386 -27.29 12.51 -18.11
C HIS A 386 -27.87 13.08 -19.40
N LYS A 387 -27.78 14.41 -19.59
CA LYS A 387 -28.20 15.05 -20.83
C LYS A 387 -27.38 14.57 -22.02
N LEU A 388 -26.06 14.52 -21.88
CA LEU A 388 -25.16 14.01 -22.92
C LEU A 388 -25.52 12.57 -23.27
N TYR A 389 -25.74 11.71 -22.27
CA TYR A 389 -26.12 10.33 -22.49
C TYR A 389 -27.42 10.19 -23.29
N GLN A 390 -28.43 11.02 -23.01
CA GLN A 390 -29.67 11.03 -23.81
C GLN A 390 -29.41 11.46 -25.25
N ILE A 391 -28.64 12.52 -25.47
CA ILE A 391 -28.27 12.97 -26.83
C ILE A 391 -27.58 11.85 -27.61
N VAL A 392 -26.65 11.13 -26.98
CA VAL A 392 -25.93 10.02 -27.63
C VAL A 392 -26.86 8.84 -27.94
N LEU A 393 -27.87 8.57 -27.09
CA LEU A 393 -28.86 7.53 -27.35
C LEU A 393 -29.83 7.92 -28.47
N GLU A 394 -30.27 9.17 -28.51
CA GLU A 394 -31.14 9.69 -29.57
C GLU A 394 -30.41 9.69 -30.91
N ASP A 395 -29.15 10.12 -30.93
CA ASP A 395 -28.29 10.12 -32.11
C ASP A 395 -28.11 8.71 -32.69
N LYS A 396 -27.90 7.71 -31.82
CA LYS A 396 -27.80 6.28 -32.21
C LYS A 396 -29.04 5.77 -32.94
N LEU A 397 -30.22 6.33 -32.65
CA LEU A 397 -31.50 5.92 -33.24
C LEU A 397 -31.90 6.76 -34.45
N ALA A 398 -31.16 7.82 -34.77
CA ALA A 398 -31.42 8.67 -35.91
C ALA A 398 -31.14 7.93 -37.22
N ASP A 399 -31.84 8.32 -38.30
CA ASP A 399 -31.61 7.78 -39.64
C ASP A 399 -30.20 8.13 -40.15
N GLU A 400 -29.68 9.30 -39.75
CA GLU A 400 -28.33 9.79 -40.03
C GLU A 400 -27.62 10.15 -38.71
N PRO A 401 -27.01 9.17 -38.01
CA PRO A 401 -26.30 9.43 -36.78
C PRO A 401 -25.08 10.33 -37.01
N LYS A 402 -24.87 11.28 -36.11
CA LYS A 402 -23.76 12.25 -36.15
C LYS A 402 -22.49 11.68 -35.53
N LEU A 403 -22.64 10.88 -34.48
CA LEU A 403 -21.54 10.19 -33.82
C LEU A 403 -21.26 8.85 -34.49
N SER A 404 -20.02 8.39 -34.36
CA SER A 404 -19.62 7.11 -34.95
C SER A 404 -20.18 5.91 -34.19
N ALA A 405 -20.26 4.78 -34.90
CA ALA A 405 -20.73 3.52 -34.32
C ALA A 405 -19.87 3.04 -33.13
N ASP A 406 -18.58 3.40 -33.08
CA ASP A 406 -17.72 3.09 -31.93
C ASP A 406 -18.18 3.86 -30.68
N ILE A 407 -18.45 5.17 -30.81
CA ILE A 407 -18.97 5.99 -29.71
C ILE A 407 -20.28 5.40 -29.18
N HIS A 408 -21.22 5.03 -30.05
CA HIS A 408 -22.49 4.44 -29.62
C HIS A 408 -22.38 3.05 -28.98
N LYS A 409 -21.31 2.31 -29.28
CA LYS A 409 -21.13 0.92 -28.85
C LYS A 409 -20.28 0.81 -27.59
N ARG A 410 -19.11 1.46 -27.55
CA ARG A 410 -18.16 1.37 -26.44
C ARG A 410 -18.28 2.52 -25.44
N ILE A 411 -18.43 3.75 -25.94
CA ILE A 411 -18.34 4.95 -25.10
C ILE A 411 -19.68 5.29 -24.43
N ALA A 412 -20.79 5.22 -25.17
CA ALA A 412 -22.12 5.54 -24.64
C ALA A 412 -22.49 4.74 -23.37
N PRO A 413 -22.22 3.42 -23.26
CA PRO A 413 -22.47 2.67 -22.03
C PRO A 413 -21.76 3.20 -20.79
N LEU A 414 -20.59 3.85 -20.94
CA LEU A 414 -19.82 4.40 -19.82
C LEU A 414 -20.48 5.61 -19.18
N LEU A 415 -21.41 6.28 -19.86
CA LEU A 415 -22.14 7.44 -19.34
C LEU A 415 -23.37 7.06 -18.48
N LYS A 416 -23.70 5.76 -18.38
CA LYS A 416 -24.82 5.25 -17.58
C LYS A 416 -24.62 5.45 -16.09
N ASP A 417 -25.72 5.44 -15.34
CA ASP A 417 -25.69 5.37 -13.88
C ASP A 417 -24.99 4.13 -13.37
N VAL A 418 -24.19 4.32 -12.33
CA VAL A 418 -23.53 3.27 -11.56
C VAL A 418 -24.13 3.32 -10.17
N GLU A 419 -24.73 2.21 -9.74
CA GLU A 419 -25.50 2.13 -8.49
C GLU A 419 -24.65 2.49 -7.26
N VAL A 420 -23.43 1.92 -7.18
CA VAL A 420 -22.41 2.30 -6.19
C VAL A 420 -21.10 2.55 -6.92
N PRO A 421 -20.78 3.80 -7.31
CA PRO A 421 -19.55 4.11 -8.00
C PRO A 421 -18.36 3.96 -7.05
N GLY A 422 -17.25 3.42 -7.55
CA GLY A 422 -15.96 3.51 -6.85
C GLY A 422 -15.48 4.97 -6.79
N SER A 423 -14.47 5.21 -5.95
CA SER A 423 -13.94 6.55 -5.67
C SER A 423 -12.46 6.71 -5.99
N LEU A 424 -11.77 5.61 -6.34
CA LEU A 424 -10.33 5.64 -6.58
C LEU A 424 -10.04 5.99 -8.03
N ALA A 425 -9.22 7.01 -8.25
CA ALA A 425 -8.66 7.30 -9.57
C ALA A 425 -7.65 6.24 -9.97
N LYS A 426 -7.39 6.09 -11.27
CA LYS A 426 -6.34 5.19 -11.73
C LYS A 426 -4.96 5.60 -11.17
N PRO A 427 -4.11 4.64 -10.75
CA PRO A 427 -2.86 4.94 -10.05
C PRO A 427 -1.76 5.54 -10.95
N GLY A 428 -1.79 5.28 -12.25
CA GLY A 428 -0.86 5.80 -13.24
C GLY A 428 -1.38 7.08 -13.90
N PRO A 429 -0.49 7.91 -14.47
CA PRO A 429 -0.92 9.09 -15.22
C PRO A 429 -1.71 8.70 -16.48
N SER A 430 -2.61 9.59 -16.90
CA SER A 430 -3.21 9.51 -18.23
C SER A 430 -2.13 9.50 -19.31
N LEU A 431 -2.23 8.53 -20.23
CA LEU A 431 -1.38 8.38 -21.41
C LEU A 431 -2.05 8.94 -22.67
N ARG A 432 -3.15 9.68 -22.52
CA ARG A 432 -3.91 10.18 -23.66
C ARG A 432 -3.19 11.29 -24.43
N PHE A 433 -2.27 12.02 -23.79
CA PHE A 433 -1.50 13.13 -24.36
C PHE A 433 0.00 12.82 -24.34
N VAL A 434 0.36 11.55 -24.50
CA VAL A 434 1.70 11.05 -24.16
C VAL A 434 2.78 11.65 -25.07
N THR A 435 2.46 11.93 -26.33
CA THR A 435 3.41 12.48 -27.32
C THR A 435 3.77 13.94 -27.05
N ASP A 436 2.88 14.72 -26.45
CA ASP A 436 3.18 16.11 -26.06
C ASP A 436 4.12 16.18 -24.85
N LYS A 437 4.27 15.06 -24.15
CA LYS A 437 5.05 14.96 -22.91
C LYS A 437 6.36 14.21 -23.10
N LEU A 438 6.37 13.13 -23.88
CA LEU A 438 7.46 12.15 -23.91
C LEU A 438 7.94 11.89 -25.33
N ASP A 439 9.26 11.81 -25.49
CA ASP A 439 9.86 11.28 -26.71
C ASP A 439 9.87 9.74 -26.70
N ASP A 440 9.98 9.16 -27.89
CA ASP A 440 9.93 7.71 -28.10
C ASP A 440 11.04 6.94 -27.37
N ALA A 441 12.25 7.51 -27.28
CA ALA A 441 13.38 6.84 -26.65
C ALA A 441 13.19 6.78 -25.12
N PHE A 442 12.64 7.85 -24.52
CA PHE A 442 12.21 7.81 -23.12
C PHE A 442 11.09 6.79 -22.92
N LEU A 443 10.06 6.78 -23.79
CA LEU A 443 8.96 5.83 -23.69
C LEU A 443 9.43 4.37 -23.74
N TYR A 444 10.28 4.04 -24.69
CA TYR A 444 10.82 2.70 -24.85
C TYR A 444 11.60 2.25 -23.61
N ASP A 445 12.55 3.06 -23.13
CA ASP A 445 13.37 2.75 -21.96
C ASP A 445 12.52 2.65 -20.68
N TRP A 446 11.56 3.56 -20.51
CA TRP A 446 10.64 3.57 -19.37
C TRP A 446 9.73 2.34 -19.34
N ILE A 447 9.21 1.89 -20.49
CA ILE A 447 8.38 0.67 -20.56
C ILE A 447 9.24 -0.58 -20.30
N ARG A 448 10.46 -0.62 -20.84
CA ARG A 448 11.38 -1.74 -20.69
C ARG A 448 11.82 -1.93 -19.23
N GLU A 449 12.34 -0.88 -18.61
CA GLU A 449 12.90 -0.90 -17.27
C GLU A 449 12.68 0.45 -16.56
N PRO A 450 11.47 0.69 -15.97
CA PRO A 450 11.15 1.98 -15.34
C PRO A 450 12.18 2.44 -14.29
N LYS A 451 12.80 1.48 -13.60
CA LYS A 451 13.81 1.73 -12.55
C LYS A 451 15.14 2.25 -13.08
N HIS A 452 15.41 2.09 -14.38
CA HIS A 452 16.60 2.64 -15.02
C HIS A 452 16.60 4.17 -14.98
N PHE A 453 15.45 4.80 -15.23
CA PHE A 453 15.28 6.25 -15.06
C PHE A 453 14.99 6.64 -13.60
N ARG A 454 14.08 5.90 -12.93
CA ARG A 454 13.64 6.24 -11.57
C ARG A 454 13.57 5.02 -10.67
N PRO A 455 14.58 4.79 -9.80
CA PRO A 455 14.59 3.66 -8.87
C PRO A 455 13.38 3.61 -7.91
N SER A 456 12.83 4.77 -7.55
CA SER A 456 11.66 4.93 -6.66
C SER A 456 10.31 4.80 -7.37
N THR A 457 10.28 4.51 -8.67
CA THR A 457 9.04 4.38 -9.45
C THR A 457 8.13 3.28 -8.91
N ARG A 458 6.82 3.54 -9.02
CA ARG A 458 5.77 2.55 -8.70
C ARG A 458 5.29 1.78 -9.92
N MET A 459 5.72 2.16 -11.13
CA MET A 459 5.40 1.41 -12.34
C MET A 459 6.11 0.05 -12.28
N PRO A 460 5.37 -1.07 -12.38
CA PRO A 460 5.97 -2.39 -12.38
C PRO A 460 6.83 -2.60 -13.64
N GLN A 461 7.90 -3.37 -13.50
CA GLN A 461 8.71 -3.84 -14.61
C GLN A 461 8.10 -5.14 -15.14
N PHE A 462 7.63 -5.13 -16.38
CA PHE A 462 7.03 -6.31 -17.04
C PHE A 462 8.01 -7.07 -17.93
N PHE A 463 9.07 -6.40 -18.38
CA PHE A 463 10.02 -6.89 -19.38
C PHE A 463 11.41 -7.11 -18.76
N GLY A 464 12.24 -7.94 -19.40
CA GLY A 464 13.60 -8.22 -18.94
C GLY A 464 13.70 -9.14 -17.72
N LEU A 465 12.61 -9.78 -17.29
CA LEU A 465 12.55 -10.62 -16.08
C LEU A 465 12.85 -12.11 -16.34
N TRP A 466 13.88 -12.42 -17.11
CA TRP A 466 14.10 -13.78 -17.66
C TRP A 466 14.77 -14.78 -16.71
N ASN A 467 15.04 -14.42 -15.45
CA ASN A 467 15.82 -15.25 -14.52
C ASN A 467 15.17 -16.61 -14.21
N HIS A 468 13.86 -16.73 -14.41
CA HIS A 468 13.09 -17.95 -14.21
C HIS A 468 12.87 -18.77 -15.50
N LEU A 469 13.36 -18.28 -16.65
CA LEU A 469 13.21 -18.92 -17.96
C LEU A 469 14.52 -19.56 -18.42
N GLU A 470 14.41 -20.67 -19.16
CA GLU A 470 15.55 -21.39 -19.75
C GLU A 470 15.27 -21.77 -21.22
N GLY A 471 16.32 -22.10 -21.98
CA GLY A 471 16.23 -22.63 -23.34
C GLY A 471 15.44 -21.76 -24.32
N GLU A 472 14.54 -22.39 -25.08
CA GLU A 472 13.74 -21.74 -26.13
C GLU A 472 12.81 -20.66 -25.59
N SER A 473 12.20 -20.86 -24.41
CA SER A 473 11.30 -19.87 -23.80
C SER A 473 12.03 -18.57 -23.46
N LYS A 474 13.27 -18.67 -22.95
CA LYS A 474 14.12 -17.50 -22.71
C LYS A 474 14.49 -16.80 -24.02
N ALA A 475 14.90 -17.57 -25.03
CA ALA A 475 15.26 -17.00 -26.33
C ALA A 475 14.08 -16.26 -27.00
N LYS A 476 12.88 -16.85 -26.97
CA LYS A 476 11.66 -16.20 -27.47
C LYS A 476 11.32 -14.92 -26.71
N ALA A 477 11.38 -14.94 -25.38
CA ALA A 477 11.14 -13.74 -24.58
C ALA A 477 12.12 -12.61 -24.96
N GLN A 478 13.42 -12.92 -25.05
CA GLN A 478 14.45 -11.96 -25.45
C GLN A 478 14.26 -11.40 -26.87
N GLU A 479 13.61 -12.16 -27.75
CA GLU A 479 13.33 -11.78 -29.13
C GLU A 479 12.03 -10.97 -29.28
N TYR A 480 10.96 -11.36 -28.57
CA TYR A 480 9.63 -10.76 -28.72
C TYR A 480 9.39 -9.55 -27.83
N GLU A 481 9.97 -9.51 -26.62
CA GLU A 481 9.74 -8.39 -25.71
C GLU A 481 10.14 -7.03 -26.30
N PRO A 482 11.28 -6.87 -27.02
CA PRO A 482 11.58 -5.61 -27.71
C PRO A 482 10.51 -5.20 -28.73
N ILE A 483 9.90 -6.17 -29.42
CA ILE A 483 8.81 -5.92 -30.38
C ILE A 483 7.52 -5.53 -29.67
N GLU A 484 7.21 -6.18 -28.54
CA GLU A 484 6.06 -5.82 -27.70
C GLU A 484 6.20 -4.37 -27.19
N ILE A 485 7.42 -3.97 -26.77
CA ILE A 485 7.71 -2.59 -26.33
C ILE A 485 7.59 -1.60 -27.49
N LEU A 486 8.18 -1.89 -28.66
CA LEU A 486 8.01 -1.05 -29.85
C LEU A 486 6.54 -0.93 -30.24
N GLY A 487 5.77 -2.02 -30.16
CA GLY A 487 4.34 -2.02 -30.40
C GLY A 487 3.59 -1.12 -29.43
N LEU A 488 3.93 -1.18 -28.14
CA LEU A 488 3.38 -0.27 -27.13
C LEU A 488 3.65 1.19 -27.47
N VAL A 489 4.90 1.53 -27.83
CA VAL A 489 5.27 2.90 -28.24
C VAL A 489 4.47 3.32 -29.46
N SER A 490 4.43 2.51 -30.52
CA SER A 490 3.67 2.80 -31.74
C SER A 490 2.18 3.00 -31.48
N TYR A 491 1.56 2.14 -30.68
CA TYR A 491 0.14 2.27 -30.32
C TYR A 491 -0.12 3.56 -29.54
N LEU A 492 0.70 3.86 -28.53
CA LEU A 492 0.55 5.05 -27.71
C LEU A 492 0.72 6.34 -28.52
N LYS A 493 1.63 6.35 -29.51
CA LYS A 493 1.80 7.48 -30.43
C LYS A 493 0.62 7.65 -31.38
N ASP A 494 0.20 6.56 -32.02
CA ASP A 494 -0.93 6.53 -32.96
C ASP A 494 -2.22 7.02 -32.31
N ARG A 495 -2.40 6.70 -31.02
CA ARG A 495 -3.60 7.03 -30.25
C ARG A 495 -3.47 8.29 -29.40
N SER A 496 -2.31 8.92 -29.39
CA SER A 496 -2.10 10.16 -28.64
C SER A 496 -2.99 11.26 -29.22
N GLN A 497 -3.59 12.02 -28.33
CA GLN A 497 -4.46 13.15 -28.64
C GLN A 497 -3.71 14.46 -28.39
N PRO A 498 -4.11 15.56 -29.03
CA PRO A 498 -3.43 16.84 -28.84
C PRO A 498 -3.65 17.40 -27.44
N PHE A 499 -2.60 17.99 -26.88
CA PHE A 499 -2.65 18.79 -25.65
C PHE A 499 -2.26 20.24 -25.91
N GLU A 500 -3.17 21.16 -25.59
CA GLU A 500 -2.91 22.60 -25.75
C GLU A 500 -2.00 23.09 -24.62
N GLN A 501 -0.81 23.57 -24.99
CA GLN A 501 0.15 24.13 -24.04
C GLN A 501 -0.09 25.63 -23.86
N ILE A 502 0.05 26.11 -22.62
CA ILE A 502 -0.12 27.53 -22.32
C ILE A 502 1.18 28.30 -22.63
N GLN A 503 1.01 29.56 -23.03
CA GLN A 503 2.14 30.46 -23.23
C GLN A 503 2.62 31.06 -21.91
N PRO A 504 3.94 31.30 -21.75
CA PRO A 504 4.47 32.02 -20.61
C PRO A 504 3.83 33.40 -20.43
N ALA A 505 3.80 33.88 -19.20
CA ALA A 505 3.20 35.16 -18.88
C ALA A 505 3.86 36.32 -19.67
N SER A 506 3.05 37.28 -20.11
CA SER A 506 3.52 38.50 -20.77
C SER A 506 3.93 39.58 -19.76
N GLY A 507 4.83 40.49 -20.15
CA GLY A 507 5.23 41.62 -19.29
C GLY A 507 6.25 41.27 -18.20
N ILE A 508 6.94 40.14 -18.38
CA ILE A 508 8.01 39.67 -17.49
C ILE A 508 9.31 40.39 -17.85
N SER A 509 10.06 40.79 -16.82
CA SER A 509 11.37 41.42 -16.98
C SER A 509 12.40 40.41 -17.47
N GLU A 510 13.36 40.85 -18.29
CA GLU A 510 14.49 39.99 -18.69
C GLU A 510 15.27 39.52 -17.45
N SER A 511 15.72 38.27 -17.47
CA SER A 511 16.57 37.65 -16.45
C SER A 511 17.54 36.70 -17.12
N THR A 512 18.72 36.51 -16.53
CA THR A 512 19.65 35.47 -17.00
C THR A 512 19.16 34.08 -16.56
N PRO A 513 19.57 32.99 -17.25
CA PRO A 513 19.25 31.63 -16.83
C PRO A 513 19.66 31.33 -15.40
N GLU A 514 20.83 31.82 -14.96
CA GLU A 514 21.33 31.62 -13.59
C GLU A 514 20.41 32.29 -12.56
N GLU A 515 19.96 33.52 -12.82
CA GLU A 515 19.02 34.23 -11.96
C GLU A 515 17.68 33.49 -11.85
N MET A 516 17.18 32.94 -12.97
CA MET A 516 15.96 32.14 -12.99
C MET A 516 16.11 30.84 -12.18
N VAL A 517 17.24 30.16 -12.31
CA VAL A 517 17.55 28.92 -11.57
C VAL A 517 17.61 29.18 -10.07
N ASP A 518 18.30 30.24 -9.63
CA ASP A 518 18.43 30.60 -8.22
C ASP A 518 17.06 30.94 -7.60
N ARG A 519 16.25 31.76 -8.29
CA ARG A 519 14.87 32.07 -7.86
C ARG A 519 13.99 30.84 -7.86
N GLY A 520 14.09 30.02 -8.90
CA GLY A 520 13.32 28.78 -9.06
C GLY A 520 13.57 27.79 -7.94
N LYS A 521 14.82 27.66 -7.48
CA LYS A 521 15.18 26.82 -6.34
C LYS A 521 14.51 27.28 -5.04
N ILE A 522 14.52 28.58 -4.77
CA ILE A 522 13.85 29.17 -3.59
C ILE A 522 12.34 28.93 -3.68
N LEU A 523 11.73 29.21 -4.84
CA LEU A 523 10.31 29.00 -5.06
C LEU A 523 9.93 27.52 -4.90
N PHE A 524 10.73 26.59 -5.40
CA PHE A 524 10.49 25.15 -5.23
C PHE A 524 10.41 24.74 -3.75
N GLN A 525 11.28 25.34 -2.91
CA GLN A 525 11.27 25.09 -1.47
C GLN A 525 10.07 25.76 -0.76
N GLU A 526 9.77 27.01 -1.09
CA GLU A 526 8.77 27.82 -0.37
C GLU A 526 7.33 27.58 -0.84
N ARG A 527 7.11 27.15 -2.09
CA ARG A 527 5.77 26.93 -2.67
C ARG A 527 5.21 25.53 -2.41
N GLY A 528 5.81 24.78 -1.49
CA GLY A 528 5.28 23.50 -1.02
C GLY A 528 5.58 22.30 -1.93
N CYS A 529 6.42 22.43 -2.96
CA CYS A 529 6.75 21.32 -3.85
C CYS A 529 7.36 20.13 -3.08
N LEU A 530 8.18 20.41 -2.06
CA LEU A 530 8.82 19.42 -1.19
C LEU A 530 7.86 18.68 -0.24
N ALA A 531 6.62 19.14 -0.08
CA ALA A 531 5.61 18.39 0.69
C ALA A 531 5.26 17.08 -0.02
N CYS A 532 5.10 17.13 -1.35
CA CYS A 532 4.74 15.97 -2.15
C CYS A 532 5.94 15.34 -2.87
N HIS A 533 6.89 16.13 -3.36
CA HIS A 533 8.02 15.66 -4.17
C HIS A 533 9.31 15.52 -3.37
N THR A 534 10.25 14.78 -3.95
CA THR A 534 11.64 14.69 -3.51
C THR A 534 12.56 15.27 -4.57
N HIS A 535 13.71 15.80 -4.14
CA HIS A 535 14.74 16.32 -5.03
C HIS A 535 16.11 16.29 -4.33
N LYS A 536 17.17 15.90 -5.05
CA LYS A 536 18.53 15.68 -4.51
C LYS A 536 19.14 16.89 -3.79
N ASP A 537 18.74 18.11 -4.17
CA ASP A 537 19.24 19.36 -3.59
C ASP A 537 18.66 19.61 -2.19
N PHE A 538 17.62 18.87 -1.79
CA PHE A 538 16.94 19.01 -0.51
C PHE A 538 16.91 17.67 0.24
N PRO A 539 18.09 17.09 0.58
CA PRO A 539 18.16 15.80 1.26
C PRO A 539 17.49 15.84 2.64
N ASP A 540 17.54 16.98 3.33
CA ASP A 540 16.91 17.17 4.64
C ASP A 540 15.38 16.99 4.57
N ALA A 541 14.73 17.48 3.51
CA ALA A 541 13.29 17.30 3.34
C ALA A 541 12.91 15.82 3.17
N THR A 542 13.80 15.01 2.58
CA THR A 542 13.61 13.56 2.47
C THR A 542 13.92 12.87 3.80
N ALA A 543 14.93 13.35 4.52
CA ALA A 543 15.33 12.77 5.80
C ALA A 543 14.30 12.97 6.92
N GLN A 544 13.46 14.01 6.85
CA GLN A 544 12.38 14.26 7.81
C GLN A 544 11.13 13.40 7.58
N ARG A 545 11.06 12.65 6.48
CA ARG A 545 9.94 11.75 6.19
C ARG A 545 10.02 10.49 7.03
N GLU A 546 8.87 9.97 7.46
CA GLU A 546 8.86 8.71 8.20
C GLU A 546 9.28 7.53 7.31
N ALA A 547 9.93 6.51 7.88
CA ALA A 547 10.44 5.37 7.11
C ALA A 547 9.35 4.60 6.33
N ARG A 548 8.09 4.70 6.77
CA ARG A 548 6.93 4.07 6.12
C ARG A 548 6.04 5.08 5.38
N GLU A 549 6.43 6.36 5.34
CA GLU A 549 5.67 7.41 4.66
C GLU A 549 5.58 7.10 3.15
N ILE A 550 4.41 7.37 2.59
CA ILE A 550 4.16 7.23 1.16
C ILE A 550 4.36 8.60 0.51
N VAL A 551 5.53 8.79 -0.11
CA VAL A 551 5.81 10.01 -0.88
C VAL A 551 4.86 10.11 -2.07
N GLN A 552 3.95 11.09 -2.05
CA GLN A 552 2.89 11.23 -3.03
C GLN A 552 3.41 11.57 -4.44
N GLY A 553 4.31 12.53 -4.53
CA GLY A 553 4.92 13.00 -5.77
C GLY A 553 6.18 12.21 -6.12
N PRO A 554 6.51 12.07 -7.42
CA PRO A 554 7.77 11.47 -7.84
C PRO A 554 9.00 12.29 -7.42
N ASP A 555 10.16 11.64 -7.40
CA ASP A 555 11.46 12.30 -7.42
C ASP A 555 11.64 13.10 -8.72
N LEU A 556 11.98 14.38 -8.58
CA LEU A 556 12.14 15.36 -9.65
C LEU A 556 13.60 15.63 -10.03
N SER A 557 14.56 14.94 -9.42
CA SER A 557 16.01 15.14 -9.67
C SER A 557 16.46 14.84 -11.10
N GLY A 558 15.70 14.03 -11.84
CA GLY A 558 15.99 13.63 -13.22
C GLY A 558 15.12 14.33 -14.28
N VAL A 559 14.41 15.40 -13.94
CA VAL A 559 13.46 16.06 -14.86
C VAL A 559 14.16 16.59 -16.11
N ALA A 560 15.35 17.19 -15.98
CA ALA A 560 16.14 17.67 -17.11
C ALA A 560 16.50 16.57 -18.12
N ASP A 561 16.86 15.37 -17.65
CA ASP A 561 17.24 14.23 -18.50
C ASP A 561 16.03 13.73 -19.32
N LYS A 562 14.86 13.73 -18.69
CA LYS A 562 13.59 13.33 -19.30
C LYS A 562 13.11 14.31 -20.37
N PHE A 563 13.19 15.61 -20.10
CA PHE A 563 12.70 16.66 -20.98
C PHE A 563 13.82 17.40 -21.72
N ASP A 564 14.93 16.71 -21.99
CA ASP A 564 16.06 17.27 -22.75
C ASP A 564 15.56 17.92 -24.05
N PRO A 565 15.70 19.26 -24.21
CA PRO A 565 15.20 19.98 -25.38
C PRO A 565 15.76 19.50 -26.71
N GLN A 566 16.91 18.81 -26.72
CA GLN A 566 17.46 18.22 -27.95
C GLN A 566 16.67 17.00 -28.42
N ARG A 567 16.05 16.25 -27.50
CA ARG A 567 15.23 15.06 -27.80
C ARG A 567 13.74 15.39 -27.81
N ASN A 568 13.31 16.28 -26.93
CA ASN A 568 11.92 16.73 -26.79
C ASN A 568 11.86 18.27 -26.68
N PRO A 569 11.80 18.98 -27.82
CA PRO A 569 11.73 20.46 -27.84
C PRO A 569 10.54 21.05 -27.09
N GLU A 570 9.41 20.33 -27.05
CA GLU A 570 8.17 20.77 -26.39
C GLU A 570 8.14 20.45 -24.89
N GLY A 571 9.10 19.67 -24.39
CA GLY A 571 9.17 19.21 -23.01
C GLY A 571 9.15 20.33 -21.95
N PRO A 572 9.97 21.39 -22.09
CA PRO A 572 9.93 22.54 -21.17
C PRO A 572 8.59 23.27 -21.15
N ALA A 573 7.94 23.43 -22.30
CA ALA A 573 6.66 24.11 -22.42
C ALA A 573 5.50 23.24 -21.88
N TRP A 574 5.58 21.92 -22.05
CA TRP A 574 4.73 20.97 -21.34
C TRP A 574 4.89 21.08 -19.81
N LEU A 575 6.14 21.13 -19.32
CA LEU A 575 6.42 21.23 -17.88
C LEU A 575 5.90 22.55 -17.29
N TYR A 576 6.05 23.66 -18.02
CA TYR A 576 5.45 24.94 -17.66
C TYR A 576 3.93 24.83 -17.52
N THR A 577 3.26 24.25 -18.52
CA THR A 577 1.81 24.05 -18.51
C THR A 577 1.37 23.18 -17.34
N TRP A 578 2.06 22.06 -17.09
CA TRP A 578 1.75 21.16 -15.99
C TRP A 578 1.88 21.82 -14.61
N ILE A 579 2.89 22.66 -14.39
CA ILE A 579 3.09 23.36 -13.12
C ILE A 579 2.06 24.48 -12.92
N LYS A 580 1.68 25.18 -13.99
CA LYS A 580 0.75 26.32 -13.93
C LYS A 580 -0.72 25.88 -13.87
N ARG A 581 -1.12 24.85 -14.63
CA ARG A 581 -2.50 24.36 -14.76
C ARG A 581 -2.55 22.83 -14.93
N PRO A 582 -2.24 22.05 -13.88
CA PRO A 582 -2.19 20.59 -13.96
C PRO A 582 -3.55 19.95 -14.32
N THR A 583 -4.66 20.60 -13.97
CA THR A 583 -6.03 20.13 -14.24
C THR A 583 -6.40 20.12 -15.72
N ASP A 584 -5.72 20.91 -16.56
CA ASP A 584 -5.92 20.89 -18.01
C ASP A 584 -5.49 19.54 -18.61
N TYR A 585 -4.48 18.88 -18.02
CA TYR A 585 -4.01 17.57 -18.47
C TYR A 585 -4.84 16.43 -17.87
N HIS A 586 -5.36 16.59 -16.65
CA HIS A 586 -6.32 15.67 -16.04
C HIS A 586 -7.08 16.36 -14.91
N SER A 587 -8.40 16.51 -15.03
CA SER A 587 -9.24 17.29 -14.10
C SER A 587 -9.14 16.82 -12.65
N ARG A 588 -8.93 15.52 -12.43
CA ARG A 588 -8.77 14.91 -11.10
C ARG A 588 -7.33 14.52 -10.72
N THR A 589 -6.34 15.19 -11.31
CA THR A 589 -4.94 15.00 -10.93
C THR A 589 -4.68 15.29 -9.46
N VAL A 590 -3.71 14.59 -8.86
CA VAL A 590 -3.28 14.85 -7.47
C VAL A 590 -2.33 16.06 -7.37
N MET A 591 -1.74 16.49 -8.49
CA MET A 591 -0.93 17.71 -8.52
C MET A 591 -1.85 18.93 -8.33
N PRO A 592 -1.71 19.70 -7.24
CA PRO A 592 -2.61 20.83 -7.00
C PRO A 592 -2.29 22.00 -7.93
N ASP A 593 -3.29 22.85 -8.20
CA ASP A 593 -3.05 24.19 -8.71
C ASP A 593 -2.42 25.04 -7.60
N LEU A 594 -1.19 25.49 -7.81
CA LEU A 594 -0.41 26.28 -6.86
C LEU A 594 -0.68 27.79 -6.98
N ILE A 595 -1.53 28.22 -7.92
CA ILE A 595 -1.94 29.61 -8.17
C ILE A 595 -0.70 30.52 -8.29
N LEU A 596 0.23 30.12 -9.16
CA LEU A 596 1.51 30.78 -9.35
C LEU A 596 1.39 31.95 -10.34
N GLU A 597 1.04 33.13 -9.85
CA GLU A 597 0.95 34.36 -10.64
C GLU A 597 2.28 35.15 -10.71
N PRO A 598 2.49 35.96 -11.77
CA PRO A 598 3.67 36.82 -11.88
C PRO A 598 3.93 37.67 -10.64
N ILE A 599 5.17 37.67 -10.16
CA ILE A 599 5.60 38.34 -8.93
C ILE A 599 6.19 39.69 -9.27
N GLN A 600 5.63 40.76 -8.72
CA GLN A 600 6.19 42.11 -8.82
C GLN A 600 7.13 42.39 -7.64
N HIS A 601 8.41 42.58 -7.94
CA HIS A 601 9.42 43.01 -6.98
C HIS A 601 9.40 44.54 -6.90
N ARG A 602 9.40 45.07 -5.68
CA ARG A 602 9.29 46.51 -5.42
C ARG A 602 10.48 47.02 -4.63
N ASP A 603 10.92 48.23 -4.93
CA ASP A 603 11.95 48.91 -4.14
C ASP A 603 11.39 49.45 -2.80
N ALA A 604 12.26 50.09 -2.01
CA ALA A 604 11.87 50.70 -0.74
C ALA A 604 10.86 51.86 -0.87
N ALA A 605 10.71 52.44 -2.07
CA ALA A 605 9.72 53.47 -2.37
C ALA A 605 8.37 52.87 -2.83
N GLY A 606 8.30 51.55 -3.05
CA GLY A 606 7.12 50.83 -3.49
C GLY A 606 6.96 50.75 -5.02
N GLU A 607 7.94 51.20 -5.79
CA GLU A 607 7.91 51.14 -7.25
C GLU A 607 8.31 49.75 -7.76
N VAL A 608 7.64 49.26 -8.81
CA VAL A 608 7.94 47.95 -9.39
C VAL A 608 9.26 48.03 -10.15
N THR A 609 10.27 47.30 -9.69
CA THR A 609 11.58 47.26 -10.32
C THR A 609 11.73 46.09 -11.28
N MET A 610 11.02 44.98 -11.02
CA MET A 610 11.11 43.75 -11.80
C MET A 610 9.81 42.95 -11.67
N THR A 611 9.38 42.31 -12.73
CA THR A 611 8.30 41.30 -12.68
C THR A 611 8.87 39.95 -13.11
N THR A 612 8.72 38.91 -12.30
CA THR A 612 9.22 37.56 -12.60
C THR A 612 8.06 36.58 -12.74
N ASP A 613 8.26 35.55 -13.57
CA ASP A 613 7.31 34.43 -13.68
C ASP A 613 7.79 33.27 -12.79
N PRO A 614 7.10 32.99 -11.66
CA PRO A 614 7.52 31.93 -10.76
C PRO A 614 7.50 30.55 -11.40
N VAL A 615 6.62 30.29 -12.38
CA VAL A 615 6.58 28.99 -13.07
C VAL A 615 7.80 28.85 -13.97
N ALA A 616 8.13 29.90 -14.73
CA ALA A 616 9.32 29.89 -15.59
C ALA A 616 10.61 29.72 -14.78
N ASP A 617 10.71 30.37 -13.62
CA ASP A 617 11.84 30.22 -12.70
C ASP A 617 11.96 28.76 -12.18
N ILE A 618 10.85 28.14 -11.73
CA ILE A 618 10.85 26.74 -11.28
C ILE A 618 11.23 25.78 -12.42
N VAL A 619 10.70 26.00 -13.64
CA VAL A 619 11.06 25.21 -14.82
C VAL A 619 12.55 25.34 -15.10
N ALA A 620 13.10 26.56 -15.07
CA ALA A 620 14.53 26.78 -15.26
C ALA A 620 15.36 26.00 -14.23
N TYR A 621 14.97 26.05 -12.96
CA TYR A 621 15.64 25.27 -11.90
C TYR A 621 15.61 23.75 -12.13
N LEU A 622 14.45 23.20 -12.49
CA LEU A 622 14.29 21.77 -12.75
C LEU A 622 15.03 21.31 -14.01
N MET A 623 15.12 22.16 -15.02
CA MET A 623 15.82 21.88 -16.28
C MET A 623 17.35 22.08 -16.18
N ALA A 624 17.83 22.91 -15.25
CA ALA A 624 19.27 23.11 -15.05
C ALA A 624 19.95 21.93 -14.34
N ASN A 625 19.20 21.12 -13.59
CA ASN A 625 19.73 20.07 -12.73
C ASN A 625 19.55 18.67 -13.31
N SER A 626 20.22 18.35 -14.42
CA SER A 626 20.43 16.96 -14.85
C SER A 626 21.34 16.26 -13.82
N SER A 627 20.89 15.14 -13.25
CA SER A 627 21.62 14.60 -12.09
C SER A 627 21.55 13.11 -11.85
N VAL A 628 20.73 12.39 -12.61
CA VAL A 628 20.73 10.93 -12.54
C VAL A 628 21.63 10.32 -13.62
N GLY A 629 22.15 11.13 -14.55
CA GLY A 629 23.06 10.67 -15.62
C GLY A 629 22.41 9.62 -16.51
N TRP A 630 21.07 9.61 -16.56
CA TRP A 630 20.30 8.67 -17.34
C TRP A 630 20.47 8.97 -18.82
N THR A 631 20.62 7.91 -19.60
CA THR A 631 20.58 7.97 -21.07
C THR A 631 19.73 6.80 -21.57
N PRO A 632 18.87 7.00 -22.59
CA PRO A 632 18.05 5.91 -23.10
C PRO A 632 18.89 4.72 -23.55
N GLN A 633 18.52 3.50 -23.14
CA GLN A 633 19.12 2.31 -23.72
C GLN A 633 18.47 2.03 -25.08
N ASP A 634 19.31 1.95 -26.12
CA ASP A 634 18.92 1.56 -27.48
C ASP A 634 17.95 2.55 -28.17
N PRO A 635 18.44 3.75 -28.58
CA PRO A 635 17.60 4.79 -29.18
C PRO A 635 17.09 4.44 -30.59
N VAL A 636 17.44 3.27 -31.14
CA VAL A 636 17.07 2.88 -32.50
C VAL A 636 15.68 2.26 -32.49
N LEU A 637 14.69 3.09 -32.79
CA LEU A 637 13.28 2.70 -32.95
C LEU A 637 12.98 2.09 -34.33
N GLU A 638 13.96 2.13 -35.24
CA GLU A 638 13.84 1.49 -36.56
C GLU A 638 14.06 -0.02 -36.44
N LEU A 639 13.15 -0.79 -37.02
CA LEU A 639 13.24 -2.25 -37.02
C LEU A 639 14.45 -2.73 -37.84
N THR A 640 15.38 -3.42 -37.17
CA THR A 640 16.38 -4.25 -37.86
C THR A 640 15.70 -5.39 -38.62
N ALA A 641 16.40 -6.00 -39.58
CA ALA A 641 15.88 -7.16 -40.33
C ALA A 641 15.42 -8.30 -39.40
N LYS A 642 16.18 -8.58 -38.34
CA LYS A 642 15.83 -9.59 -37.34
C LYS A 642 14.58 -9.20 -36.54
N GLN A 643 14.46 -7.95 -36.13
CA GLN A 643 13.26 -7.47 -35.43
C GLN A 643 12.01 -7.51 -36.33
N ARG A 644 12.15 -7.28 -37.63
CA ARG A 644 11.05 -7.43 -38.60
C ARG A 644 10.60 -8.88 -38.75
N GLU A 645 11.54 -9.83 -38.73
CA GLU A 645 11.21 -11.27 -38.67
C GLU A 645 10.43 -11.60 -37.38
N ALA A 646 10.91 -11.14 -36.24
CA ALA A 646 10.25 -11.31 -34.94
C ALA A 646 8.84 -10.68 -34.91
N LEU A 647 8.68 -9.48 -35.45
CA LEU A 647 7.38 -8.81 -35.59
C LEU A 647 6.40 -9.63 -36.43
N ASN A 648 6.85 -10.15 -37.57
CA ASN A 648 5.99 -10.98 -38.41
C ASN A 648 5.60 -12.28 -37.69
N ALA A 649 6.54 -12.92 -36.98
CA ALA A 649 6.28 -14.14 -36.23
C ALA A 649 5.28 -13.92 -35.07
N LEU A 650 5.50 -12.89 -34.25
CA LEU A 650 4.62 -12.54 -33.14
C LEU A 650 3.22 -12.11 -33.62
N THR A 651 3.15 -11.31 -34.69
CA THR A 651 1.86 -10.92 -35.29
C THR A 651 1.10 -12.16 -35.78
N LEU A 652 1.79 -13.10 -36.42
CA LEU A 652 1.18 -14.34 -36.88
C LEU A 652 0.65 -15.18 -35.72
N GLU A 653 1.42 -15.30 -34.63
CA GLU A 653 1.01 -16.01 -33.41
C GLU A 653 -0.32 -15.45 -32.88
N HIS A 654 -0.41 -14.13 -32.70
CA HIS A 654 -1.66 -13.48 -32.26
C HIS A 654 -2.83 -13.65 -33.23
N LEU A 655 -2.57 -13.61 -34.55
CA LEU A 655 -3.61 -13.84 -35.55
C LEU A 655 -4.10 -15.30 -35.54
N THR A 656 -3.23 -16.26 -35.26
CA THR A 656 -3.60 -17.69 -35.22
C THR A 656 -4.51 -18.05 -34.04
N ASP A 657 -4.54 -17.23 -32.98
CA ASP A 657 -5.51 -17.37 -31.88
C ASP A 657 -6.95 -17.04 -32.32
N ALA A 658 -7.11 -16.25 -33.39
CA ALA A 658 -8.40 -15.75 -33.85
C ALA A 658 -8.83 -16.30 -35.23
N PHE A 659 -7.88 -16.69 -36.07
CA PHE A 659 -8.11 -17.11 -37.45
C PHE A 659 -7.40 -18.42 -37.78
N TYR A 660 -7.95 -19.16 -38.74
CA TYR A 660 -7.26 -20.33 -39.30
C TYR A 660 -5.90 -19.91 -39.90
N VAL A 661 -4.89 -20.78 -39.76
CA VAL A 661 -3.49 -20.52 -40.13
C VAL A 661 -3.34 -19.86 -41.51
N LYS A 662 -3.98 -20.40 -42.55
CA LYS A 662 -3.88 -19.84 -43.91
C LYS A 662 -4.46 -18.42 -44.02
N THR A 663 -5.51 -18.13 -43.27
CA THR A 663 -6.12 -16.79 -43.22
C THR A 663 -5.24 -15.84 -42.42
N ALA A 664 -4.68 -16.29 -41.30
CA ALA A 664 -3.73 -15.52 -40.51
C ALA A 664 -2.47 -15.13 -41.32
N GLU A 665 -1.92 -16.06 -42.12
CA GLU A 665 -0.79 -15.79 -43.02
C GLU A 665 -1.11 -14.75 -44.10
N ASP A 666 -2.34 -14.76 -44.63
CA ASP A 666 -2.78 -13.80 -45.63
C ASP A 666 -3.02 -12.41 -45.00
N TYR A 667 -3.65 -12.37 -43.83
CA TYR A 667 -3.88 -11.12 -43.07
C TYR A 667 -2.59 -10.51 -42.53
N LEU A 668 -1.61 -11.31 -42.15
CA LEU A 668 -0.27 -10.83 -41.81
C LEU A 668 0.35 -10.04 -42.96
N LYS A 669 0.14 -10.49 -44.20
CA LYS A 669 0.73 -9.89 -45.40
C LYS A 669 -0.05 -8.70 -45.91
N LYS A 670 -1.39 -8.77 -45.92
CA LYS A 670 -2.25 -7.81 -46.62
C LYS A 670 -3.15 -6.97 -45.70
N GLY A 671 -3.23 -7.31 -44.42
CA GLY A 671 -4.28 -6.80 -43.53
C GLY A 671 -5.62 -7.53 -43.70
N ILE A 672 -6.64 -7.02 -43.02
CA ILE A 672 -8.01 -7.56 -43.02
C ILE A 672 -8.88 -6.66 -43.88
N PRO A 673 -9.60 -7.16 -44.89
CA PRO A 673 -10.45 -6.32 -45.73
C PRO A 673 -11.61 -5.71 -44.92
N SER A 674 -11.91 -4.42 -45.13
CA SER A 674 -12.93 -3.65 -44.39
C SER A 674 -14.33 -4.26 -44.49
N SER A 675 -14.65 -4.94 -45.59
CA SER A 675 -15.86 -5.76 -45.75
C SER A 675 -16.01 -6.88 -44.71
N ARG A 676 -14.93 -7.31 -44.06
CA ARG A 676 -14.90 -8.34 -43.01
C ARG A 676 -14.80 -7.78 -41.60
N SER A 677 -15.06 -6.49 -41.41
CA SER A 677 -15.09 -5.86 -40.08
C SER A 677 -16.15 -6.46 -39.14
N ALA A 678 -17.23 -7.03 -39.69
CA ALA A 678 -18.29 -7.66 -38.91
C ALA A 678 -17.78 -8.90 -38.16
N GLY A 679 -17.87 -8.85 -36.82
CA GLY A 679 -17.47 -9.97 -35.95
C GLY A 679 -16.00 -9.95 -35.52
N LEU A 680 -15.21 -8.97 -35.96
CA LEU A 680 -13.86 -8.78 -35.44
C LEU A 680 -13.89 -8.36 -33.96
N LYS A 681 -12.88 -8.82 -33.22
CA LYS A 681 -12.61 -8.34 -31.86
C LYS A 681 -11.84 -7.00 -31.94
N ALA A 682 -11.71 -6.33 -30.80
CA ALA A 682 -11.23 -4.95 -30.74
C ALA A 682 -9.85 -4.72 -31.35
N ALA A 683 -8.91 -5.67 -31.25
CA ALA A 683 -7.55 -5.47 -31.74
C ALA A 683 -7.42 -5.68 -33.25
N GLU A 684 -8.16 -6.65 -33.80
CA GLU A 684 -8.16 -6.98 -35.22
C GLU A 684 -8.70 -5.83 -36.09
N LEU A 685 -9.49 -4.93 -35.51
CA LEU A 685 -9.95 -3.71 -36.19
C LEU A 685 -8.79 -2.81 -36.64
N ASP A 686 -7.65 -2.83 -35.94
CA ASP A 686 -6.49 -2.01 -36.29
C ASP A 686 -5.70 -2.57 -37.50
N LEU A 687 -6.06 -3.77 -37.95
CA LEU A 687 -5.52 -4.38 -39.17
C LEU A 687 -6.43 -4.17 -40.40
N LEU A 688 -7.54 -3.43 -40.26
CA LEU A 688 -8.46 -3.20 -41.35
C LEU A 688 -7.85 -2.34 -42.46
N VAL A 689 -7.85 -2.85 -43.68
CA VAL A 689 -7.43 -2.15 -44.92
C VAL A 689 -8.62 -1.99 -45.85
N ASP A 690 -8.53 -1.04 -46.78
CA ASP A 690 -9.52 -0.93 -47.85
C ASP A 690 -9.54 -2.21 -48.69
N ASP A 691 -10.74 -2.64 -49.10
CA ASP A 691 -10.92 -3.85 -49.90
C ASP A 691 -10.07 -3.80 -51.20
N THR A 692 -9.89 -2.61 -51.78
CA THR A 692 -9.04 -2.40 -52.97
C THR A 692 -7.57 -2.67 -52.71
N ASP A 693 -7.06 -2.27 -51.56
CA ASP A 693 -5.66 -2.48 -51.17
C ASP A 693 -5.41 -3.95 -50.89
N TYR A 694 -6.35 -4.59 -50.20
CA TYR A 694 -6.34 -6.04 -49.97
C TYR A 694 -6.33 -6.83 -51.29
N ASP A 695 -7.23 -6.50 -52.22
CA ASP A 695 -7.35 -7.17 -53.52
C ASP A 695 -6.13 -6.93 -54.43
N SER A 696 -5.49 -5.76 -54.32
CA SER A 696 -4.25 -5.44 -55.04
C SER A 696 -3.04 -6.24 -54.53
N GLY A 697 -3.13 -6.81 -53.33
CA GLY A 697 -2.03 -7.50 -52.66
C GLY A 697 -0.98 -6.55 -52.08
N ALA A 698 -1.37 -5.30 -51.76
CA ALA A 698 -0.50 -4.35 -51.08
C ALA A 698 -0.01 -4.93 -49.74
N GLU A 699 1.28 -4.75 -49.45
CA GLU A 699 1.84 -5.25 -48.19
C GLU A 699 1.44 -4.37 -47.01
N LEU A 700 1.02 -5.02 -45.92
CA LEU A 700 0.70 -4.36 -44.66
C LEU A 700 1.97 -3.77 -44.04
N SER A 701 1.91 -2.48 -43.70
CA SER A 701 3.04 -1.77 -43.10
C SER A 701 3.44 -2.35 -41.74
N ASP A 702 4.73 -2.26 -41.41
CA ASP A 702 5.22 -2.64 -40.08
C ASP A 702 4.59 -1.82 -38.97
N GLU A 703 4.30 -0.54 -39.22
CA GLU A 703 3.63 0.35 -38.26
C GLU A 703 2.27 -0.19 -37.85
N ARG A 704 1.45 -0.66 -38.79
CA ARG A 704 0.15 -1.28 -38.48
C ARG A 704 0.30 -2.58 -37.69
N LYS A 705 1.31 -3.38 -38.00
CA LYS A 705 1.62 -4.60 -37.23
C LYS A 705 2.05 -4.24 -35.81
N LEU A 706 2.88 -3.21 -35.63
CA LEU A 706 3.31 -2.71 -34.33
C LEU A 706 2.13 -2.17 -33.52
N ILE A 707 1.22 -1.38 -34.11
CA ILE A 707 0.00 -0.91 -33.45
C ILE A 707 -0.86 -2.09 -32.98
N TYR A 708 -1.06 -3.10 -33.83
CA TYR A 708 -1.80 -4.32 -33.48
C TYR A 708 -1.14 -5.08 -32.32
N VAL A 709 0.17 -5.34 -32.42
CA VAL A 709 0.95 -5.99 -31.35
C VAL A 709 0.88 -5.15 -30.08
N GLY A 710 1.05 -3.83 -30.16
CA GLY A 710 0.94 -2.91 -29.04
C GLY A 710 -0.38 -3.03 -28.31
N LYS A 711 -1.50 -3.01 -29.03
CA LYS A 711 -2.82 -3.19 -28.43
C LYS A 711 -3.00 -4.56 -27.76
N LYS A 712 -2.50 -5.63 -28.37
CA LYS A 712 -2.47 -6.97 -27.76
C LYS A 712 -1.64 -6.98 -26.48
N THR A 713 -0.49 -6.33 -26.50
CA THR A 713 0.41 -6.19 -25.34
C THR A 713 -0.25 -5.40 -24.21
N ILE A 714 -0.90 -4.26 -24.49
CA ILE A 714 -1.68 -3.49 -23.49
C ILE A 714 -2.76 -4.38 -22.87
N ALA A 715 -3.46 -5.15 -23.70
CA ALA A 715 -4.49 -6.07 -23.25
C ALA A 715 -3.95 -7.20 -22.37
N LYS A 716 -2.79 -7.75 -22.72
CA LYS A 716 -2.09 -8.84 -22.02
C LYS A 716 -1.61 -8.41 -20.63
N TYR A 717 -0.99 -7.23 -20.52
CA TYR A 717 -0.42 -6.73 -19.26
C TYR A 717 -1.41 -5.87 -18.45
N GLY A 718 -2.54 -5.47 -19.03
CA GLY A 718 -3.59 -4.73 -18.32
C GLY A 718 -3.20 -3.30 -18.01
N CYS A 719 -2.41 -2.65 -18.87
CA CYS A 719 -1.91 -1.29 -18.61
C CYS A 719 -3.07 -0.29 -18.37
N TYR A 720 -4.25 -0.54 -18.96
CA TYR A 720 -5.47 0.27 -18.76
C TYR A 720 -6.03 0.22 -17.34
N GLY A 721 -5.66 -0.77 -16.51
CA GLY A 721 -6.02 -0.80 -15.09
C GLY A 721 -5.31 0.29 -14.29
N CYS A 722 -4.10 0.66 -14.74
CA CYS A 722 -3.31 1.72 -14.14
C CYS A 722 -3.39 3.04 -14.91
N HIS A 723 -3.68 3.04 -16.21
CA HIS A 723 -3.60 4.22 -17.07
C HIS A 723 -4.89 4.50 -17.82
N ASP A 724 -5.15 5.77 -18.10
CA ASP A 724 -6.10 6.16 -19.15
C ASP A 724 -5.41 6.07 -20.51
N ILE A 725 -5.87 5.14 -21.34
CA ILE A 725 -5.30 4.84 -22.64
C ILE A 725 -6.43 4.94 -23.67
N PRO A 726 -6.31 5.78 -24.71
CA PRO A 726 -7.33 5.87 -25.74
C PRO A 726 -7.58 4.51 -26.42
N GLY A 727 -8.85 4.16 -26.59
CA GLY A 727 -9.26 2.86 -27.11
C GLY A 727 -9.43 1.76 -26.06
N PHE A 728 -9.24 2.07 -24.76
CA PHE A 728 -9.42 1.13 -23.63
C PHE A 728 -10.38 1.65 -22.54
N GLU A 729 -11.21 2.63 -22.85
CA GLU A 729 -12.15 3.25 -21.90
C GLU A 729 -13.16 2.24 -21.32
N ASP A 730 -13.56 1.24 -22.10
CA ASP A 730 -14.51 0.18 -21.71
C ASP A 730 -13.82 -1.11 -21.22
N ALA A 731 -12.49 -1.11 -21.12
CA ALA A 731 -11.73 -2.26 -20.68
C ALA A 731 -11.95 -2.54 -19.18
N LYS A 732 -12.19 -3.81 -18.84
CA LYS A 732 -12.37 -4.25 -17.45
C LYS A 732 -11.04 -4.69 -16.82
N PRO A 733 -10.84 -4.49 -15.51
CA PRO A 733 -9.63 -4.96 -14.82
C PRO A 733 -9.35 -6.46 -15.03
N ILE A 734 -8.07 -6.81 -15.18
CA ILE A 734 -7.63 -8.19 -15.48
C ILE A 734 -7.87 -9.15 -14.31
N GLY A 735 -7.70 -8.70 -13.07
CA GLY A 735 -7.75 -9.52 -11.86
C GLY A 735 -9.17 -9.78 -11.33
N THR A 736 -10.18 -9.84 -12.20
CA THR A 736 -11.61 -10.05 -11.85
C THR A 736 -12.00 -11.54 -11.74
N GLY A 737 -11.07 -12.39 -11.29
CA GLY A 737 -11.24 -13.85 -11.20
C GLY A 737 -11.21 -14.39 -9.78
#